data_AF-A0A7X7UKS6-F1
#
_entry.id   AF-A0A7X7UKS6-F1
#
_cell.length_a   1.000
_cell.length_b   1.000
_cell.length_c   1.000
_cell.angle_alpha   90.00
_cell.angle_beta   90.00
_cell.angle_gamma   90.00
#
_symmetry.space_group_name_H-M   'P 1'
#
loop_
_entity.id
_entity.type
_entity.pdbx_description
1 polymer ?
#
loop_
_entity_poly.entity_id
_entity_poly.type
_entity_poly.pdbx_seq_one_letter_code
_entity_poly.pdbx_strand_id
1 'polypeptide(L)'
;MKAYKLLTLIVLGIGLGLTSCQKDKDTQPVPNSDENQLVLNVNSNSKQLTAERMSYLFIPVFDTTYQGFFNNSKYLKSSHTIIPNPSHQFILIAEMSSPVRSNNRVMSATHVELLGNKAYVTYHFNEQSNSGFTGADLYEGQMDVLDVTDPYNPVLLQSATTDQADFNTLALDLNENAGQRKVWMGATDFKSGGAIFQLNLVNGEIPTNAVLSKTKTPPGKSVNSVVRAGDWLYATAGRTAGGVFALNASTMAMDNKIEFTNAKYNAVSGTAPGSKHVVLKSGTNAELQIYEVSTAHTLLNTIPLGNIQPEDGKSVVWVKDNIAWVAMGYAGLKGFDINTGALVHTLSPSNMSPESVTNGVSVDDDYVYVANGSGGLYLCTITPGQQELNVVGVYQYGASANYVMARNNYIFIANGREGVKILHKIFPGDYKIICDYDHNGVPQCLEPNLDPLCPTLLPTLSLALPEAQNAITNHPEYFANPNTEIKLIAPATIYVTFIDEGAGWKNSLGLYHYPTANPPATANDIKSTKTLVYPNASKVGGGGALLPGNYIHFVGTFPAGTTIGAFLVANAWQGVSPAYPTGLSEGYYTHYTRKQLNPENKQQSLLFYDASCDAIVLTFEDIRIPGGDRDYNDCIFKIIVDPPTAIDVSQLNQL
;
A
#
# COMPACT_ATOMS: atom_id res chain seq x y z
N MET A 1 86.60 -13.11 -60.27
CA MET A 1 87.96 -12.74 -59.83
C MET A 1 87.86 -11.39 -59.11
N LYS A 2 88.17 -11.36 -57.80
CA LYS A 2 88.49 -10.20 -56.93
C LYS A 2 87.52 -8.99 -56.93
N ALA A 3 86.74 -8.72 -55.89
CA ALA A 3 87.07 -8.27 -54.53
C ALA A 3 87.20 -6.73 -54.36
N TYR A 4 86.28 -6.20 -53.54
CA TYR A 4 86.41 -5.19 -52.46
C TYR A 4 87.20 -3.87 -52.64
N LYS A 5 86.53 -2.75 -52.31
CA LYS A 5 86.80 -1.79 -51.19
C LYS A 5 85.94 -0.54 -51.38
N LEU A 6 84.92 -0.27 -50.55
CA LEU A 6 84.94 0.38 -49.23
C LEU A 6 85.56 1.79 -49.22
N LEU A 7 84.72 2.83 -49.16
CA LEU A 7 85.01 4.05 -48.41
C LEU A 7 83.72 4.59 -47.78
N THR A 8 83.74 4.71 -46.45
CA THR A 8 82.67 5.17 -45.57
C THR A 8 82.76 6.69 -45.44
N LEU A 9 81.63 7.40 -45.55
CA LEU A 9 81.47 8.75 -45.00
C LEU A 9 80.17 8.81 -44.19
N ILE A 10 80.30 9.14 -42.91
CA ILE A 10 79.23 9.30 -41.93
C ILE A 10 78.67 10.72 -42.05
N VAL A 11 77.35 10.85 -42.27
CA VAL A 11 76.59 12.07 -42.00
C VAL A 11 75.31 11.65 -41.26
N LEU A 12 75.15 12.16 -40.04
CA LEU A 12 73.98 11.98 -39.19
C LEU A 12 73.06 13.19 -39.37
N GLY A 13 71.76 12.99 -39.62
CA GLY A 13 70.82 14.10 -39.72
C GLY A 13 69.40 13.72 -40.16
N ILE A 14 68.66 13.07 -39.26
CA ILE A 14 67.20 13.17 -39.00
C ILE A 14 66.27 13.11 -40.24
N GLY A 15 65.65 11.94 -40.43
CA GLY A 15 64.51 11.73 -41.34
C GLY A 15 63.32 11.09 -40.61
N LEU A 16 62.19 11.80 -40.59
CA LEU A 16 60.87 11.30 -40.21
C LEU A 16 60.41 10.26 -41.25
N GLY A 17 60.23 9.02 -40.81
CA GLY A 17 59.70 7.92 -41.63
C GLY A 17 58.32 7.50 -41.15
N LEU A 18 57.29 7.82 -41.94
CA LEU A 18 56.00 7.13 -41.92
C LEU A 18 56.23 5.71 -42.46
N THR A 19 55.94 4.69 -41.64
CA THR A 19 55.92 3.29 -42.09
C THR A 19 54.58 2.67 -41.74
N SER A 20 53.94 2.11 -42.76
CA SER A 20 52.75 1.27 -42.63
C SER A 20 53.18 -0.09 -42.09
N CYS A 21 52.66 -0.49 -40.93
CA CYS A 21 52.73 -1.89 -40.48
C CYS A 21 51.41 -2.58 -40.84
N GLN A 22 51.50 -3.58 -41.72
CA GLN A 22 50.54 -4.68 -41.75
C GLN A 22 50.61 -5.38 -40.39
N LYS A 23 49.48 -5.47 -39.68
CA LYS A 23 49.38 -6.20 -38.43
C LYS A 23 49.13 -7.67 -38.75
N ASP A 24 50.06 -8.52 -38.34
CA ASP A 24 49.90 -9.96 -38.32
C ASP A 24 48.62 -10.33 -37.54
N LYS A 25 48.00 -11.44 -37.96
CA LYS A 25 46.86 -12.05 -37.25
C LYS A 25 47.34 -12.61 -35.91
N ASP A 26 47.49 -11.72 -34.93
CA ASP A 26 47.58 -12.10 -33.53
C ASP A 26 46.24 -12.71 -33.11
N THR A 27 46.32 -13.92 -32.59
CA THR A 27 45.30 -14.57 -31.77
C THR A 27 44.66 -13.53 -30.85
N GLN A 28 43.34 -13.40 -30.96
CA GLN A 28 42.53 -12.60 -30.04
C GLN A 28 42.98 -12.88 -28.60
N PRO A 29 43.32 -11.88 -27.78
CA PRO A 29 43.51 -12.12 -26.37
C PRO A 29 42.20 -12.70 -25.85
N VAL A 30 42.27 -13.87 -25.23
CA VAL A 30 41.17 -14.44 -24.45
C VAL A 30 40.67 -13.32 -23.53
N PRO A 31 39.37 -12.97 -23.55
CA PRO A 31 38.85 -11.95 -22.65
C PRO A 31 39.17 -12.36 -21.22
N ASN A 32 39.84 -11.49 -20.47
CA ASN A 32 40.03 -11.70 -19.04
C ASN A 32 38.63 -11.89 -18.40
N SER A 33 38.43 -13.02 -17.72
CA SER A 33 37.15 -13.41 -17.10
C SER A 33 36.65 -12.42 -16.04
N ASP A 34 37.52 -11.57 -15.51
CA ASP A 34 37.26 -10.72 -14.35
C ASP A 34 36.48 -9.42 -14.69
N GLU A 35 36.39 -9.00 -15.95
CA GLU A 35 35.63 -7.77 -16.31
C GLU A 35 34.11 -7.97 -16.42
N ASN A 36 33.65 -9.23 -16.49
CA ASN A 36 32.25 -9.60 -16.72
C ASN A 36 31.54 -10.14 -15.47
N GLN A 37 32.20 -10.09 -14.31
CA GLN A 37 31.64 -10.57 -13.06
C GLN A 37 31.66 -9.47 -11.99
N LEU A 38 30.69 -9.50 -11.09
CA LEU A 38 30.58 -8.61 -9.94
C LEU A 38 30.25 -9.46 -8.71
N VAL A 39 31.03 -9.30 -7.63
CA VAL A 39 30.79 -10.02 -6.38
C VAL A 39 29.97 -9.14 -5.45
N LEU A 40 28.92 -9.70 -4.85
CA LEU A 40 28.16 -9.01 -3.79
C LEU A 40 28.71 -9.35 -2.42
N ASN A 41 28.73 -8.35 -1.54
CA ASN A 41 28.93 -8.58 -0.12
C ASN A 41 27.57 -8.91 0.52
N VAL A 42 27.34 -10.19 0.82
CA VAL A 42 26.05 -10.68 1.34
C VAL A 42 26.09 -10.78 2.85
N ASN A 43 25.23 -10.00 3.53
CA ASN A 43 24.92 -10.17 4.94
C ASN A 43 23.62 -11.00 5.06
N SER A 44 23.68 -12.13 5.77
CA SER A 44 22.54 -13.01 6.05
C SER A 44 22.19 -13.10 7.53
N ASN A 45 22.73 -12.20 8.37
CA ASN A 45 22.35 -12.11 9.78
C ASN A 45 20.99 -11.42 9.92
N SER A 46 19.91 -12.14 9.64
CA SER A 46 18.54 -11.60 9.60
C SER A 46 18.12 -10.91 10.90
N LYS A 47 18.55 -11.44 12.06
CA LYS A 47 18.27 -10.83 13.37
C LYS A 47 18.87 -9.44 13.49
N GLN A 48 20.14 -9.30 13.11
CA GLN A 48 20.82 -8.01 13.12
C GLN A 48 20.18 -7.05 12.12
N LEU A 49 20.00 -7.49 10.87
CA LEU A 49 19.44 -6.66 9.81
C LEU A 49 18.03 -6.16 10.16
N THR A 50 17.19 -7.04 10.68
CA THR A 50 15.83 -6.70 11.12
C THR A 50 15.87 -5.71 12.28
N ALA A 51 16.69 -5.96 13.30
CA ALA A 51 16.79 -5.06 14.46
C ALA A 51 17.33 -3.66 14.10
N GLU A 52 18.20 -3.57 13.09
CA GLU A 52 18.80 -2.30 12.65
C GLU A 52 17.89 -1.48 11.74
N ARG A 53 17.03 -2.14 10.94
CA ARG A 53 16.33 -1.46 9.83
C ARG A 53 14.82 -1.60 9.81
N MET A 54 14.24 -2.56 10.52
CA MET A 54 12.78 -2.74 10.55
C MET A 54 12.18 -2.05 11.78
N SER A 55 11.17 -1.21 11.56
CA SER A 55 10.31 -0.65 12.59
C SER A 55 8.88 -1.11 12.34
N TYR A 56 8.26 -1.74 13.34
CA TYR A 56 6.88 -2.24 13.24
C TYR A 56 5.93 -1.25 13.90
N LEU A 57 4.88 -0.87 13.18
CA LEU A 57 4.00 0.25 13.58
C LEU A 57 2.55 -0.19 13.80
N PHE A 58 2.03 -1.07 12.95
CA PHE A 58 0.64 -1.54 13.00
C PHE A 58 -0.39 -0.41 13.06
N ILE A 59 -0.20 0.62 12.24
CA ILE A 59 -1.08 1.79 12.24
C ILE A 59 -2.15 1.58 11.16
N PRO A 60 -3.45 1.51 11.50
CA PRO A 60 -4.50 1.58 10.50
C PRO A 60 -4.32 2.81 9.61
N VAL A 61 -4.26 2.57 8.30
CA VAL A 61 -4.17 3.61 7.28
C VAL A 61 -5.55 3.72 6.67
N PHE A 62 -6.23 4.79 7.03
CA PHE A 62 -7.52 5.13 6.47
C PHE A 62 -7.39 6.27 5.48
N ASP A 63 -8.46 6.45 4.73
CA ASP A 63 -8.56 7.38 3.62
C ASP A 63 -8.47 8.83 4.10
N THR A 64 -7.26 9.37 4.16
CA THR A 64 -7.09 10.80 4.47
C THR A 64 -7.35 11.65 3.22
N THR A 65 -8.11 12.72 3.39
CA THR A 65 -8.03 13.86 2.47
C THR A 65 -6.79 14.67 2.84
N TYR A 66 -5.85 14.78 1.91
CA TYR A 66 -4.65 15.64 1.87
C TYR A 66 -4.38 16.56 3.09
N GLN A 67 -3.24 16.36 3.75
CA GLN A 67 -2.63 17.35 4.67
C GLN A 67 -1.22 17.70 4.22
N GLY A 68 -1.03 18.89 3.64
CA GLY A 68 0.30 19.40 3.29
C GLY A 68 1.07 19.88 4.53
N PHE A 69 2.29 19.39 4.72
CA PHE A 69 3.18 19.75 5.85
C PHE A 69 3.82 21.15 5.74
N PHE A 70 3.72 21.81 4.58
CA PHE A 70 4.33 23.13 4.34
C PHE A 70 3.26 24.23 4.29
N ASN A 71 2.95 24.82 5.45
CA ASN A 71 1.96 25.89 5.60
C ASN A 71 2.25 27.13 4.72
N ASN A 72 1.28 27.58 3.93
CA ASN A 72 0.40 28.70 4.30
C ASN A 72 -0.61 29.03 3.20
N SER A 73 -1.87 28.65 3.46
CA SER A 73 -3.10 29.03 2.76
C SER A 73 -3.31 28.46 1.33
N LYS A 74 -4.31 27.60 1.16
CA LYS A 74 -5.69 28.03 0.81
C LYS A 74 -6.65 26.83 0.72
N TYR A 75 -7.56 26.81 1.70
CA TYR A 75 -8.91 26.21 1.73
C TYR A 75 -9.06 24.71 1.49
N LEU A 76 -9.26 24.02 2.61
CA LEU A 76 -9.99 22.77 2.76
C LEU A 76 -11.41 22.89 2.16
N LYS A 77 -11.87 21.86 1.44
CA LYS A 77 -13.23 21.39 1.71
C LYS A 77 -13.16 20.65 3.03
N SER A 78 -14.04 21.00 3.95
CA SER A 78 -14.18 20.35 5.25
C SER A 78 -14.25 18.84 5.10
N SER A 79 -13.71 18.13 6.08
CA SER A 79 -13.85 16.69 6.34
C SER A 79 -15.31 16.25 6.62
N HIS A 80 -16.30 16.88 5.97
CA HIS A 80 -17.73 16.60 6.16
C HIS A 80 -18.33 15.72 5.05
N THR A 81 -17.49 14.95 4.35
CA THR A 81 -17.93 13.70 3.76
C THR A 81 -17.14 12.60 4.44
N ILE A 82 -17.72 12.03 5.50
CA ILE A 82 -17.44 10.63 5.84
C ILE A 82 -17.61 9.87 4.53
N ILE A 83 -16.58 9.19 4.04
CA ILE A 83 -16.79 8.17 3.00
C ILE A 83 -17.57 7.07 3.73
N PRO A 84 -18.87 6.87 3.47
CA PRO A 84 -19.57 5.76 4.06
C PRO A 84 -18.94 4.51 3.43
N ASN A 85 -18.23 3.71 4.22
CA ASN A 85 -17.31 2.65 3.78
C ASN A 85 -16.04 3.12 3.07
N PRO A 86 -14.88 3.16 3.75
CA PRO A 86 -13.71 2.66 3.04
C PRO A 86 -13.98 1.15 2.79
N SER A 87 -14.13 0.74 1.52
CA SER A 87 -14.27 -0.67 1.12
C SER A 87 -13.00 -1.50 1.37
N HIS A 88 -11.99 -0.87 1.97
CA HIS A 88 -10.67 -1.37 2.26
C HIS A 88 -10.21 -0.85 3.60
N GLN A 89 -9.48 -1.66 4.34
CA GLN A 89 -8.71 -1.21 5.48
C GLN A 89 -7.26 -1.60 5.20
N PHE A 90 -6.35 -0.63 5.22
CA PHE A 90 -4.93 -0.90 5.15
C PHE A 90 -4.32 -0.68 6.52
N ILE A 91 -3.21 -1.35 6.79
CA ILE A 91 -2.40 -1.11 7.97
C ILE A 91 -0.97 -0.91 7.51
N LEU A 92 -0.33 0.17 7.95
CA LEU A 92 1.11 0.32 7.89
C LEU A 92 1.71 -0.65 8.91
N ILE A 93 2.08 -1.83 8.44
CA ILE A 93 2.57 -2.92 9.29
C ILE A 93 4.03 -2.66 9.71
N ALA A 94 4.84 -2.16 8.78
CA ALA A 94 6.25 -1.92 9.03
C ALA A 94 6.83 -0.86 8.10
N GLU A 95 7.94 -0.29 8.54
CA GLU A 95 8.83 0.53 7.76
C GLU A 95 10.22 -0.08 7.78
N MET A 96 10.86 -0.14 6.62
CA MET A 96 12.24 -0.57 6.47
C MET A 96 13.09 0.65 6.12
N SER A 97 13.97 1.08 7.02
CA SER A 97 14.84 2.25 6.79
C SER A 97 15.79 2.02 5.61
N SER A 98 16.15 3.11 4.93
CA SER A 98 17.15 3.06 3.86
C SER A 98 18.54 2.66 4.41
N PRO A 99 19.33 1.93 3.61
CA PRO A 99 20.74 1.69 3.94
C PRO A 99 21.51 3.00 4.01
N VAL A 100 22.40 3.11 5.01
CA VAL A 100 23.33 4.22 5.16
C VAL A 100 24.75 3.70 5.07
N ARG A 101 25.56 4.29 4.20
CA ARG A 101 26.96 3.94 3.97
C ARG A 101 27.89 4.95 4.66
N SER A 102 29.19 4.71 4.53
CA SER A 102 30.22 5.63 5.01
C SER A 102 29.96 7.06 4.51
N ASN A 103 30.39 8.04 5.30
CA ASN A 103 30.16 9.47 5.03
C ASN A 103 28.67 9.87 4.93
N ASN A 104 27.78 9.11 5.59
CA ASN A 104 26.34 9.36 5.62
C ASN A 104 25.66 9.33 4.24
N ARG A 105 26.17 8.49 3.33
CA ARG A 105 25.55 8.24 2.03
C ARG A 105 24.28 7.40 2.22
N VAL A 106 23.12 8.05 2.17
CA VAL A 106 21.81 7.39 2.29
C VAL A 106 21.31 6.94 0.92
N MET A 107 21.06 5.65 0.77
CA MET A 107 20.57 5.08 -0.49
C MET A 107 19.07 5.34 -0.67
N SER A 108 18.60 5.41 -1.92
CA SER A 108 17.17 5.48 -2.25
C SER A 108 16.69 4.11 -2.71
N ALA A 109 15.54 3.66 -2.20
CA ALA A 109 14.87 2.49 -2.74
C ALA A 109 14.40 2.77 -4.19
N THR A 110 14.63 1.82 -5.10
CA THR A 110 14.40 2.02 -6.54
C THR A 110 13.29 1.15 -7.09
N HIS A 111 13.17 -0.10 -6.67
CA HIS A 111 12.19 -1.06 -7.15
C HIS A 111 11.87 -2.07 -6.07
N VAL A 112 10.62 -2.56 -6.06
CA VAL A 112 10.19 -3.68 -5.23
C VAL A 112 9.50 -4.71 -6.13
N GLU A 113 9.91 -5.97 -6.02
CA GLU A 113 9.21 -7.09 -6.66
C GLU A 113 8.78 -8.09 -5.58
N LEU A 114 7.53 -8.55 -5.66
CA LEU A 114 6.98 -9.56 -4.75
C LEU A 114 6.71 -10.87 -5.50
N LEU A 115 7.31 -11.97 -5.04
CA LEU A 115 7.06 -13.31 -5.55
C LEU A 115 6.76 -14.27 -4.38
N GLY A 116 5.54 -14.80 -4.34
CA GLY A 116 5.07 -15.58 -3.20
C GLY A 116 5.15 -14.75 -1.92
N ASN A 117 5.91 -15.25 -0.95
CA ASN A 117 6.14 -14.62 0.35
C ASN A 117 7.51 -13.92 0.47
N LYS A 118 8.21 -13.70 -0.65
CA LYS A 118 9.49 -12.97 -0.65
C LYS A 118 9.35 -11.66 -1.41
N ALA A 119 9.78 -10.58 -0.78
CA ALA A 119 9.91 -9.27 -1.42
C ALA A 119 11.38 -8.96 -1.66
N TYR A 120 11.68 -8.43 -2.84
CA TYR A 120 13.02 -8.08 -3.28
C TYR A 120 13.08 -6.58 -3.52
N VAL A 121 14.01 -5.88 -2.86
CA VAL A 121 14.12 -4.43 -2.94
C VAL A 121 15.49 -4.06 -3.47
N THR A 122 15.55 -3.25 -4.53
CA THR A 122 16.81 -2.67 -5.00
C THR A 122 16.98 -1.23 -4.54
N TYR A 123 18.23 -0.82 -4.43
CA TYR A 123 18.63 0.52 -4.04
C TYR A 123 19.74 1.05 -4.94
N HIS A 124 19.77 2.36 -5.07
CA HIS A 124 20.91 3.09 -5.64
C HIS A 124 21.33 4.26 -4.75
N PHE A 125 22.53 4.77 -4.97
CA PHE A 125 22.95 6.04 -4.36
C PHE A 125 22.48 7.24 -5.19
N ASN A 126 22.68 7.18 -6.51
CA ASN A 126 22.27 8.18 -7.51
C ASN A 126 22.40 9.62 -7.01
N GLU A 127 23.65 10.07 -6.95
CA GLU A 127 24.03 11.28 -6.23
C GLU A 127 23.53 12.60 -6.85
N GLN A 128 23.33 13.62 -6.00
CA GLN A 128 23.02 14.99 -6.40
C GLN A 128 24.27 15.75 -6.88
N SER A 129 24.07 16.62 -7.88
CA SER A 129 25.08 17.60 -8.32
C SER A 129 25.65 18.40 -7.14
N ASN A 130 26.98 18.56 -7.09
CA ASN A 130 27.75 19.30 -6.05
C ASN A 130 27.96 18.60 -4.70
N SER A 131 27.73 17.29 -4.65
CA SER A 131 28.02 16.43 -3.50
C SER A 131 29.50 16.30 -3.11
N GLY A 132 30.43 16.60 -4.02
CA GLY A 132 31.87 16.46 -3.83
C GLY A 132 32.45 15.08 -4.13
N PHE A 133 31.64 14.09 -4.50
CA PHE A 133 32.13 12.77 -4.92
C PHE A 133 32.38 12.72 -6.43
N THR A 134 33.29 11.85 -6.87
CA THR A 134 33.68 11.73 -8.29
C THR A 134 34.01 10.28 -8.65
N GLY A 135 33.95 9.95 -9.95
CA GLY A 135 34.38 8.64 -10.43
C GLY A 135 33.52 7.49 -9.90
N ALA A 136 34.16 6.46 -9.37
CA ALA A 136 33.48 5.26 -8.86
C ALA A 136 32.63 5.54 -7.62
N ASP A 137 32.98 6.56 -6.83
CA ASP A 137 32.30 6.90 -5.58
C ASP A 137 30.86 7.40 -5.79
N LEU A 138 30.46 7.65 -7.04
CA LEU A 138 29.10 8.02 -7.45
C LEU A 138 28.12 6.84 -7.50
N TYR A 139 28.61 5.60 -7.40
CA TYR A 139 27.81 4.39 -7.65
C TYR A 139 27.80 3.47 -6.43
N GLU A 140 26.61 3.13 -5.94
CA GLU A 140 26.45 2.10 -4.92
C GLU A 140 25.11 1.38 -5.08
N GLY A 141 25.14 0.05 -5.04
CA GLY A 141 24.00 -0.80 -5.27
C GLY A 141 23.72 -1.71 -4.08
N GLN A 142 22.45 -1.97 -3.83
CA GLN A 142 22.05 -2.98 -2.85
C GLN A 142 20.78 -3.70 -3.30
N MET A 143 20.70 -4.98 -2.96
CA MET A 143 19.50 -5.79 -3.05
C MET A 143 19.19 -6.39 -1.68
N ASP A 144 17.99 -6.14 -1.18
CA ASP A 144 17.46 -6.74 0.05
C ASP A 144 16.45 -7.83 -0.28
N VAL A 145 16.38 -8.85 0.59
CA VAL A 145 15.37 -9.92 0.55
C VAL A 145 14.61 -9.92 1.86
N LEU A 146 13.29 -9.75 1.79
CA LEU A 146 12.39 -9.81 2.93
C LEU A 146 11.55 -11.08 2.88
N ASP A 147 11.32 -11.69 4.04
CA ASP A 147 10.23 -12.63 4.25
C ASP A 147 8.98 -11.86 4.66
N VAL A 148 7.88 -12.08 3.96
CA VAL A 148 6.57 -11.52 4.29
C VAL A 148 5.53 -12.61 4.49
N THR A 149 5.95 -13.81 4.90
CA THR A 149 5.02 -14.91 5.22
C THR A 149 4.10 -14.52 6.39
N ASP A 150 4.65 -13.83 7.39
CA ASP A 150 3.86 -13.22 8.45
C ASP A 150 3.56 -11.76 8.08
N PRO A 151 2.30 -11.41 7.76
CA PRO A 151 1.91 -10.03 7.44
C PRO A 151 2.09 -9.06 8.59
N TYR A 152 2.35 -9.55 9.80
CA TYR A 152 2.54 -8.69 10.95
C TYR A 152 4.01 -8.56 11.33
N ASN A 153 4.84 -9.54 11.00
CA ASN A 153 6.27 -9.50 11.30
C ASN A 153 7.11 -9.78 10.05
N PRO A 154 7.09 -8.89 9.03
CA PRO A 154 7.99 -9.02 7.89
C PRO A 154 9.46 -8.96 8.34
N VAL A 155 10.28 -9.90 7.90
CA VAL A 155 11.68 -10.05 8.35
C VAL A 155 12.64 -9.71 7.22
N LEU A 156 13.63 -8.85 7.49
CA LEU A 156 14.74 -8.61 6.56
C LEU A 156 15.73 -9.79 6.67
N LEU A 157 15.72 -10.68 5.68
CA LEU A 157 16.53 -11.90 5.68
C LEU A 157 17.98 -11.62 5.31
N GLN A 158 18.16 -10.90 4.21
CA GLN A 158 19.46 -10.71 3.59
C GLN A 158 19.58 -9.33 2.98
N SER A 159 20.82 -8.85 2.96
CA SER A 159 21.20 -7.61 2.30
C SER A 159 22.50 -7.85 1.54
N ALA A 160 22.53 -7.54 0.25
CA ALA A 160 23.66 -7.79 -0.62
C ALA A 160 24.09 -6.52 -1.36
N THR A 161 25.36 -6.15 -1.25
CA THR A 161 25.84 -4.80 -1.59
C THR A 161 26.98 -4.79 -2.60
N THR A 162 27.12 -3.69 -3.33
CA THR A 162 28.23 -3.40 -4.25
C THR A 162 28.53 -1.89 -4.30
N ASP A 163 29.78 -1.53 -4.59
CA ASP A 163 30.29 -0.17 -4.81
C ASP A 163 30.57 0.12 -6.30
N GLN A 164 30.15 -0.77 -7.21
CA GLN A 164 30.45 -0.67 -8.64
C GLN A 164 29.28 -0.16 -9.48
N ALA A 165 28.04 -0.38 -9.03
CA ALA A 165 26.86 -0.12 -9.83
C ALA A 165 25.65 0.29 -8.98
N ASP A 166 24.85 1.22 -9.50
CA ASP A 166 23.53 1.58 -8.97
C ASP A 166 22.47 0.61 -9.52
N PHE A 167 21.69 -0.04 -8.65
CA PHE A 167 20.60 -0.92 -9.08
C PHE A 167 19.27 -0.17 -9.19
N ASN A 168 18.74 -0.06 -10.41
CA ASN A 168 17.59 0.79 -10.73
C ASN A 168 16.26 0.01 -10.80
N THR A 169 16.34 -1.28 -11.11
CA THR A 169 15.18 -2.14 -11.41
C THR A 169 15.59 -3.60 -11.25
N LEU A 170 14.61 -4.48 -11.07
CA LEU A 170 14.83 -5.91 -11.09
C LEU A 170 13.68 -6.67 -11.75
N ALA A 171 13.97 -7.86 -12.27
CA ALA A 171 12.98 -8.85 -12.69
C ALA A 171 13.40 -10.25 -12.24
N LEU A 172 12.43 -11.06 -11.87
CA LEU A 172 12.61 -12.49 -11.57
C LEU A 172 12.24 -13.32 -12.80
N ASP A 173 12.91 -14.46 -12.96
CA ASP A 173 12.50 -15.42 -13.98
C ASP A 173 11.14 -16.01 -13.67
N LEU A 174 10.43 -16.43 -14.71
CA LEU A 174 9.17 -17.15 -14.59
C LEU A 174 9.42 -18.58 -14.10
N ASN A 175 10.54 -19.16 -14.52
CA ASN A 175 10.91 -20.53 -14.25
C ASN A 175 11.74 -20.65 -12.97
N GLU A 176 11.51 -21.73 -12.25
CA GLU A 176 12.36 -22.18 -11.16
C GLU A 176 12.65 -23.66 -11.32
N ASN A 177 13.90 -24.03 -11.11
CA ASN A 177 14.35 -25.41 -11.25
C ASN A 177 15.16 -25.79 -10.01
N ALA A 178 14.69 -26.80 -9.27
CA ALA A 178 15.33 -27.28 -8.04
C ALA A 178 15.63 -26.15 -7.04
N GLY A 179 14.69 -25.22 -6.85
CA GLY A 179 14.84 -24.06 -5.98
C GLY A 179 15.70 -22.94 -6.55
N GLN A 180 16.29 -23.09 -7.74
CA GLN A 180 17.06 -22.04 -8.39
C GLN A 180 16.19 -21.19 -9.30
N ARG A 181 16.27 -19.87 -9.13
CA ARG A 181 15.55 -18.89 -9.95
C ARG A 181 16.46 -17.74 -10.31
N LYS A 182 16.50 -17.35 -11.59
CA LYS A 182 17.28 -16.18 -12.01
C LYS A 182 16.62 -14.90 -11.52
N VAL A 183 17.45 -13.96 -11.12
CA VAL A 183 17.09 -12.56 -10.93
C VAL A 183 18.02 -11.71 -11.81
N TRP A 184 17.43 -10.72 -12.48
CA TRP A 184 18.15 -9.74 -13.27
C TRP A 184 17.97 -8.36 -12.64
N MET A 185 19.06 -7.61 -12.51
CA MET A 185 19.07 -6.23 -12.06
C MET A 185 19.55 -5.33 -13.18
N GLY A 186 18.70 -4.40 -13.60
CA GLY A 186 19.08 -3.32 -14.51
C GLY A 186 19.79 -2.23 -13.72
N ALA A 187 20.94 -1.79 -14.22
CA ALA A 187 21.87 -0.96 -13.46
C ALA A 187 22.56 0.13 -14.28
N THR A 188 23.13 1.07 -13.55
CA THR A 188 24.16 2.00 -14.03
C THR A 188 25.50 1.54 -13.46
N ASP A 189 26.37 0.97 -14.30
CA ASP A 189 27.70 0.48 -13.93
C ASP A 189 28.78 1.53 -14.21
N PHE A 190 29.64 1.81 -13.23
CA PHE A 190 30.70 2.82 -13.34
C PHE A 190 31.57 2.67 -14.60
N LYS A 191 31.94 1.43 -14.96
CA LYS A 191 32.86 1.16 -16.07
C LYS A 191 32.15 1.05 -17.42
N SER A 192 30.92 0.56 -17.42
CA SER A 192 30.25 0.07 -18.63
C SER A 192 29.02 0.89 -19.03
N GLY A 193 28.54 1.79 -18.18
CA GLY A 193 27.24 2.45 -18.35
C GLY A 193 26.10 1.46 -18.08
N GLY A 194 25.13 1.38 -18.98
CA GLY A 194 23.95 0.53 -18.81
C GLY A 194 24.30 -0.95 -18.86
N ALA A 195 24.05 -1.65 -17.76
CA ALA A 195 24.32 -3.08 -17.64
C ALA A 195 23.15 -3.84 -17.00
N ILE A 196 23.02 -5.11 -17.35
CA ILE A 196 22.14 -6.07 -16.69
C ILE A 196 23.03 -7.06 -15.94
N PHE A 197 22.82 -7.17 -14.64
CA PHE A 197 23.48 -8.17 -13.81
C PHE A 197 22.53 -9.32 -13.52
N GLN A 198 23.01 -10.56 -13.63
CA GLN A 198 22.22 -11.78 -13.40
C GLN A 198 22.80 -12.58 -12.23
N LEU A 199 21.93 -13.09 -11.37
CA LEU A 199 22.24 -14.04 -10.29
C LEU A 199 21.22 -15.18 -10.30
N ASN A 200 21.62 -16.38 -9.85
CA ASN A 200 20.66 -17.43 -9.46
C ASN A 200 20.41 -17.35 -7.95
N LEU A 201 19.18 -17.04 -7.56
CA LEU A 201 18.70 -17.24 -6.20
C LEU A 201 18.62 -18.74 -5.89
N VAL A 202 18.77 -19.10 -4.63
CA VAL A 202 18.59 -20.48 -4.13
C VAL A 202 17.50 -20.44 -3.07
N ASN A 203 16.38 -21.12 -3.33
CA ASN A 203 15.16 -21.09 -2.52
C ASN A 203 14.64 -19.66 -2.25
N GLY A 204 14.77 -18.78 -3.24
CA GLY A 204 14.37 -17.38 -3.14
C GLY A 204 15.37 -16.48 -2.39
N GLU A 205 16.53 -16.98 -1.97
CA GLU A 205 17.56 -16.25 -1.23
C GLU A 205 18.83 -16.04 -2.06
N ILE A 206 19.62 -15.04 -1.68
CA ILE A 206 20.91 -14.70 -2.29
C ILE A 206 21.98 -15.66 -1.74
N PRO A 207 22.73 -16.38 -2.61
CA PRO A 207 23.83 -17.24 -2.16
C PRO A 207 24.92 -16.47 -1.41
N THR A 208 25.54 -17.05 -0.38
CA THR A 208 26.60 -16.39 0.41
C THR A 208 27.77 -15.87 -0.44
N ASN A 209 28.17 -16.66 -1.46
CA ASN A 209 29.19 -16.27 -2.44
C ASN A 209 28.50 -15.86 -3.75
N ALA A 210 27.72 -14.79 -3.71
CA ALA A 210 26.99 -14.29 -4.87
C ALA A 210 27.93 -13.61 -5.88
N VAL A 211 28.07 -14.24 -7.05
CA VAL A 211 28.80 -13.68 -8.20
C VAL A 211 27.81 -13.46 -9.34
N LEU A 212 27.71 -12.22 -9.79
CA LEU A 212 26.78 -11.79 -10.82
C LEU A 212 27.48 -11.78 -12.16
N SER A 213 26.85 -12.38 -13.17
CA SER A 213 27.30 -12.23 -14.55
C SER A 213 26.74 -10.94 -15.15
N LYS A 214 27.58 -10.17 -15.83
CA LYS A 214 27.23 -8.88 -16.44
C LYS A 214 26.97 -9.02 -17.94
N THR A 215 25.88 -8.41 -18.41
CA THR A 215 25.60 -8.18 -19.84
C THR A 215 25.48 -6.68 -20.11
N LYS A 216 26.28 -6.14 -21.04
CA LYS A 216 26.25 -4.71 -21.39
C LYS A 216 25.11 -4.41 -22.37
N THR A 217 24.49 -3.24 -22.24
CA THR A 217 23.48 -2.74 -23.19
C THR A 217 24.07 -1.68 -24.14
N PRO A 218 24.03 -1.85 -25.47
CA PRO A 218 24.52 -0.84 -26.42
C PRO A 218 23.41 0.15 -26.82
N PRO A 219 23.71 1.42 -27.11
CA PRO A 219 24.51 2.38 -26.35
C PRO A 219 23.67 3.01 -25.23
N GLY A 220 23.55 2.40 -24.05
CA GLY A 220 22.78 2.98 -22.93
C GLY A 220 23.68 3.38 -21.76
N LYS A 221 23.48 4.55 -21.13
CA LYS A 221 24.20 4.91 -19.88
C LYS A 221 23.64 4.23 -18.64
N SER A 222 22.36 3.87 -18.64
CA SER A 222 21.63 3.28 -17.52
C SER A 222 20.56 2.35 -18.07
N VAL A 223 20.42 1.15 -17.51
CA VAL A 223 19.23 0.31 -17.72
C VAL A 223 18.16 0.75 -16.72
N ASN A 224 17.02 1.20 -17.25
CA ASN A 224 15.97 1.84 -16.45
C ASN A 224 14.82 0.88 -16.09
N SER A 225 14.62 -0.16 -16.91
CA SER A 225 13.58 -1.17 -16.71
C SER A 225 14.00 -2.50 -17.34
N VAL A 226 13.67 -3.59 -16.67
CA VAL A 226 13.77 -4.96 -17.19
C VAL A 226 12.46 -5.70 -16.95
N VAL A 227 12.01 -6.49 -17.92
CA VAL A 227 10.77 -7.30 -17.78
C VAL A 227 10.91 -8.65 -18.49
N ARG A 228 10.34 -9.68 -17.88
CA ARG A 228 10.44 -11.08 -18.34
C ARG A 228 9.13 -11.51 -19.03
N ALA A 229 9.21 -12.00 -20.28
CA ALA A 229 8.09 -12.65 -20.97
C ALA A 229 8.55 -13.59 -22.10
N GLY A 230 7.81 -14.69 -22.31
CA GLY A 230 8.13 -15.72 -23.31
C GLY A 230 9.45 -16.40 -23.00
N ASP A 231 10.37 -16.40 -23.97
CA ASP A 231 11.77 -16.84 -23.77
C ASP A 231 12.74 -15.67 -23.56
N TRP A 232 12.22 -14.44 -23.42
CA TRP A 232 13.01 -13.21 -23.44
C TRP A 232 13.00 -12.46 -22.12
N LEU A 233 14.12 -11.77 -21.88
CA LEU A 233 14.24 -10.65 -20.98
C LEU A 233 14.35 -9.39 -21.85
N TYR A 234 13.43 -8.44 -21.65
CA TYR A 234 13.45 -7.17 -22.35
C TYR A 234 14.00 -6.08 -21.44
N ALA A 235 14.89 -5.25 -21.95
CA ALA A 235 15.48 -4.14 -21.22
C ALA A 235 15.34 -2.83 -21.99
N THR A 236 14.98 -1.75 -21.29
CA THR A 236 15.11 -0.38 -21.81
C THR A 236 16.31 0.29 -21.21
N ALA A 237 17.15 0.92 -22.02
CA ALA A 237 18.32 1.64 -21.54
C ALA A 237 18.52 2.95 -22.28
N GLY A 238 19.00 3.97 -21.56
CA GLY A 238 19.58 5.16 -22.15
C GLY A 238 18.65 6.35 -22.44
N ARG A 239 19.20 7.57 -22.29
CA ARG A 239 18.55 8.87 -22.55
C ARG A 239 19.01 9.45 -23.89
N THR A 240 20.27 9.84 -24.00
CA THR A 240 20.85 10.48 -25.19
C THR A 240 21.14 9.50 -26.33
N ALA A 241 21.42 8.25 -25.97
CA ALA A 241 21.57 7.11 -26.86
C ALA A 241 21.03 5.91 -26.05
N GLY A 242 20.42 4.94 -26.72
CA GLY A 242 19.72 3.87 -26.02
C GLY A 242 18.74 3.12 -26.91
N GLY A 243 17.72 2.54 -26.29
CA GLY A 243 16.64 1.84 -26.97
C GLY A 243 16.06 0.72 -26.12
N VAL A 244 15.51 -0.27 -26.81
CA VAL A 244 15.00 -1.50 -26.22
C VAL A 244 15.73 -2.72 -26.77
N PHE A 245 16.05 -3.65 -25.88
CA PHE A 245 16.86 -4.83 -26.16
C PHE A 245 16.10 -6.08 -25.72
N ALA A 246 16.00 -7.05 -26.61
CA ALA A 246 15.45 -8.37 -26.30
C ALA A 246 16.62 -9.35 -26.18
N LEU A 247 16.76 -9.95 -24.99
CA LEU A 247 17.77 -10.96 -24.71
C LEU A 247 17.10 -12.30 -24.48
N ASN A 248 17.69 -13.37 -24.96
CA ASN A 248 17.27 -14.72 -24.59
C ASN A 248 17.46 -14.91 -23.08
N ALA A 249 16.40 -15.18 -22.33
CA ALA A 249 16.44 -15.27 -20.86
C ALA A 249 17.28 -16.46 -20.37
N SER A 250 17.47 -17.49 -21.20
CA SER A 250 18.30 -18.64 -20.85
C SER A 250 19.80 -18.35 -21.00
N THR A 251 20.20 -17.72 -22.11
CA THR A 251 21.61 -17.54 -22.50
C THR A 251 22.15 -16.12 -22.33
N MET A 252 21.28 -15.13 -22.13
CA MET A 252 21.58 -13.70 -22.17
C MET A 252 22.17 -13.22 -23.52
N ALA A 253 22.02 -14.00 -24.58
CA ALA A 253 22.34 -13.56 -25.94
C ALA A 253 21.33 -12.49 -26.39
N MET A 254 21.80 -11.44 -27.05
CA MET A 254 20.93 -10.40 -27.61
C MET A 254 20.32 -10.88 -28.92
N ASP A 255 19.01 -11.14 -28.90
CA ASP A 255 18.25 -11.61 -30.07
C ASP A 255 17.76 -10.44 -30.93
N ASN A 256 17.38 -9.32 -30.29
CA ASN A 256 16.88 -8.13 -30.97
C ASN A 256 17.35 -6.83 -30.29
N LYS A 257 17.52 -5.78 -31.08
CA LYS A 257 17.78 -4.41 -30.59
C LYS A 257 17.09 -3.38 -31.46
N ILE A 258 16.42 -2.43 -30.83
CA ILE A 258 15.79 -1.29 -31.49
C ILE A 258 16.28 -0.04 -30.80
N GLU A 259 17.07 0.76 -31.51
CA GLU A 259 17.79 1.90 -30.94
C GLU A 259 16.96 3.19 -31.09
N PHE A 260 16.79 3.91 -29.99
CA PHE A 260 16.16 5.23 -29.95
C PHE A 260 16.51 5.95 -28.64
N THR A 261 16.33 7.27 -28.61
CA THR A 261 16.58 8.10 -27.42
C THR A 261 15.40 8.08 -26.44
N ASN A 262 15.67 8.34 -25.16
CA ASN A 262 14.68 8.40 -24.08
C ASN A 262 13.89 7.10 -23.85
N ALA A 263 14.55 5.94 -23.96
CA ALA A 263 13.96 4.68 -23.55
C ALA A 263 13.83 4.65 -22.02
N LYS A 264 12.58 4.67 -21.53
CA LYS A 264 12.29 5.01 -20.13
C LYS A 264 11.86 3.83 -19.28
N TYR A 265 10.90 3.05 -19.77
CA TYR A 265 10.34 1.93 -19.02
C TYR A 265 9.73 0.90 -19.96
N ASN A 266 9.53 -0.34 -19.49
CA ASN A 266 8.78 -1.34 -20.23
C ASN A 266 7.93 -2.23 -19.32
N ALA A 267 6.90 -2.81 -19.90
CA ALA A 267 5.98 -3.74 -19.25
C ALA A 267 5.45 -4.74 -20.27
N VAL A 268 4.72 -5.75 -19.81
CA VAL A 268 4.13 -6.78 -20.68
C VAL A 268 2.66 -7.00 -20.33
N SER A 269 1.83 -7.23 -21.35
CA SER A 269 0.41 -7.56 -21.15
C SER A 269 0.18 -8.99 -20.65
N GLY A 270 1.23 -9.81 -20.67
CA GLY A 270 1.22 -11.22 -20.33
C GLY A 270 2.60 -11.82 -20.48
N THR A 271 2.82 -12.98 -19.87
CA THR A 271 4.13 -13.63 -19.80
C THR A 271 4.35 -14.69 -20.88
N ALA A 272 3.33 -15.03 -21.68
CA ALA A 272 3.41 -16.02 -22.75
C ALA A 272 3.81 -15.38 -24.10
N PRO A 273 4.44 -16.14 -25.03
CA PRO A 273 4.58 -15.70 -26.42
C PRO A 273 3.24 -15.30 -27.05
N GLY A 274 3.25 -14.30 -27.93
CA GLY A 274 2.05 -13.68 -28.51
C GLY A 274 1.39 -12.61 -27.62
N SER A 275 1.83 -12.47 -26.36
CA SER A 275 1.49 -11.29 -25.54
C SER A 275 2.11 -10.02 -26.13
N LYS A 276 1.83 -8.85 -25.53
CA LYS A 276 2.38 -7.58 -25.99
C LYS A 276 3.45 -7.07 -25.04
N HIS A 277 4.58 -6.64 -25.58
CA HIS A 277 5.62 -5.90 -24.90
C HIS A 277 5.43 -4.40 -25.14
N VAL A 278 5.17 -3.66 -24.06
CA VAL A 278 4.86 -2.23 -24.07
C VAL A 278 6.10 -1.46 -23.66
N VAL A 279 6.58 -0.57 -24.52
CA VAL A 279 7.82 0.18 -24.33
C VAL A 279 7.51 1.66 -24.29
N LEU A 280 7.93 2.34 -23.22
CA LEU A 280 7.80 3.79 -23.08
C LEU A 280 9.05 4.50 -23.58
N LYS A 281 8.83 5.38 -24.56
CA LYS A 281 9.76 6.45 -24.92
C LYS A 281 9.26 7.75 -24.31
N SER A 282 10.07 8.41 -23.49
CA SER A 282 9.67 9.63 -22.76
C SER A 282 10.19 10.92 -23.42
N GLY A 283 9.94 12.06 -22.76
CA GLY A 283 10.37 13.39 -23.20
C GLY A 283 9.23 14.18 -23.86
N THR A 284 9.58 15.14 -24.72
CA THR A 284 8.64 16.08 -25.36
C THR A 284 7.71 15.45 -26.39
N ASN A 285 8.13 14.36 -27.02
CA ASN A 285 7.36 13.54 -27.96
C ASN A 285 7.31 12.10 -27.44
N ALA A 286 6.73 11.93 -26.25
CA ALA A 286 6.57 10.64 -25.63
C ALA A 286 5.56 9.77 -26.38
N GLU A 287 5.83 8.47 -26.42
CA GLU A 287 5.00 7.46 -27.09
C GLU A 287 5.13 6.10 -26.38
N LEU A 288 4.07 5.29 -26.45
CA LEU A 288 4.17 3.85 -26.23
C LEU A 288 4.40 3.16 -27.57
N GLN A 289 5.38 2.27 -27.61
CA GLN A 289 5.60 1.34 -28.72
C GLN A 289 5.19 -0.06 -28.26
N ILE A 290 4.29 -0.69 -29.00
CA ILE A 290 3.69 -1.97 -28.64
C ILE A 290 4.24 -3.03 -29.57
N TYR A 291 5.02 -3.96 -29.05
CA TYR A 291 5.63 -5.04 -29.80
C TYR A 291 4.97 -6.37 -29.45
N GLU A 292 4.98 -7.33 -30.37
CA GLU A 292 4.63 -8.72 -30.05
C GLU A 292 5.77 -9.38 -29.25
N VAL A 293 5.42 -10.14 -28.21
CA VAL A 293 6.35 -11.05 -27.52
C VAL A 293 6.58 -12.26 -28.43
N SER A 294 7.55 -12.13 -29.32
CA SER A 294 7.96 -13.18 -30.26
C SER A 294 9.42 -13.00 -30.66
N THR A 295 10.01 -14.00 -31.31
CA THR A 295 11.38 -13.91 -31.83
C THR A 295 11.56 -12.72 -32.79
N ALA A 296 10.53 -12.44 -33.59
CA ALA A 296 10.56 -11.33 -34.55
C ALA A 296 10.45 -9.95 -33.87
N HIS A 297 9.85 -9.89 -32.66
CA HIS A 297 9.62 -8.66 -31.90
C HIS A 297 8.98 -7.55 -32.75
N THR A 298 7.91 -7.90 -33.46
CA THR A 298 7.29 -7.01 -34.46
C THR A 298 6.53 -5.87 -33.79
N LEU A 299 6.72 -4.63 -34.28
CA LEU A 299 5.94 -3.47 -33.84
C LEU A 299 4.49 -3.60 -34.33
N LEU A 300 3.55 -3.62 -33.40
CA LEU A 300 2.12 -3.76 -33.63
C LEU A 300 1.40 -2.40 -33.62
N ASN A 301 1.81 -1.49 -32.75
CA ASN A 301 1.16 -0.20 -32.58
C ASN A 301 2.12 0.85 -31.98
N THR A 302 1.85 2.14 -32.24
CA THR A 302 2.50 3.28 -31.59
C THR A 302 1.43 4.25 -31.11
N ILE A 303 1.45 4.59 -29.82
CA ILE A 303 0.45 5.44 -29.17
C ILE A 303 1.13 6.74 -28.73
N PRO A 304 0.83 7.90 -29.34
CA PRO A 304 1.41 9.17 -28.93
C PRO A 304 0.85 9.62 -27.58
N LEU A 305 1.72 10.03 -26.66
CA LEU A 305 1.37 10.43 -25.30
C LEU A 305 1.51 11.95 -25.05
N GLY A 306 2.19 12.66 -25.94
CA GLY A 306 2.51 14.08 -25.78
C GLY A 306 3.81 14.25 -24.99
N ASN A 307 3.79 15.07 -23.94
CA ASN A 307 4.98 15.41 -23.16
C ASN A 307 4.96 14.73 -21.78
N ILE A 308 6.10 14.17 -21.36
CA ILE A 308 6.32 13.68 -19.99
C ILE A 308 7.47 14.48 -19.37
N GLN A 309 7.17 15.16 -18.26
CA GLN A 309 8.14 15.98 -17.51
C GLN A 309 8.00 15.73 -16.00
N PRO A 310 9.10 15.83 -15.23
CA PRO A 310 10.46 16.14 -15.69
C PRO A 310 11.10 14.93 -16.42
N GLU A 311 11.99 15.18 -17.39
CA GLU A 311 12.60 14.11 -18.20
C GLU A 311 13.43 13.09 -17.38
N ASP A 312 14.00 13.53 -16.26
CA ASP A 312 14.82 12.74 -15.34
C ASP A 312 14.01 12.07 -14.21
N GLY A 313 12.72 12.38 -14.06
CA GLY A 313 11.82 11.71 -13.11
C GLY A 313 11.57 10.23 -13.46
N LYS A 314 11.01 9.43 -12.54
CA LYS A 314 10.62 8.05 -12.89
C LYS A 314 9.32 8.09 -13.71
N SER A 315 9.11 7.14 -14.62
CA SER A 315 7.88 7.05 -15.43
C SER A 315 7.51 5.58 -15.64
N VAL A 316 7.04 4.94 -14.57
CA VAL A 316 6.64 3.53 -14.61
C VAL A 316 5.48 3.32 -15.59
N VAL A 317 5.53 2.19 -16.30
CA VAL A 317 4.40 1.63 -17.04
C VAL A 317 3.96 0.34 -16.38
N TRP A 318 2.66 0.17 -16.18
CA TRP A 318 2.03 -1.06 -15.74
C TRP A 318 0.98 -1.50 -16.76
N VAL A 319 0.83 -2.80 -17.00
CA VAL A 319 -0.18 -3.31 -17.94
C VAL A 319 -1.09 -4.31 -17.24
N LYS A 320 -2.40 -4.04 -17.28
CA LYS A 320 -3.45 -4.95 -16.80
C LYS A 320 -4.63 -4.87 -17.77
N ASP A 321 -5.20 -6.01 -18.14
CA ASP A 321 -6.41 -6.10 -18.97
C ASP A 321 -6.33 -5.30 -20.30
N ASN A 322 -5.17 -5.34 -20.96
CA ASN A 322 -4.83 -4.56 -22.17
C ASN A 322 -4.79 -3.04 -22.00
N ILE A 323 -4.80 -2.53 -20.76
CA ILE A 323 -4.62 -1.12 -20.46
C ILE A 323 -3.17 -0.90 -20.00
N ALA A 324 -2.44 -0.02 -20.69
CA ALA A 324 -1.15 0.49 -20.26
C ALA A 324 -1.36 1.75 -19.41
N TRP A 325 -1.07 1.62 -18.12
CA TRP A 325 -1.05 2.70 -17.15
C TRP A 325 0.33 3.33 -17.14
N VAL A 326 0.40 4.62 -17.45
CA VAL A 326 1.64 5.37 -17.65
C VAL A 326 1.69 6.52 -16.65
N ALA A 327 2.74 6.53 -15.83
CA ALA A 327 3.08 7.66 -14.97
C ALA A 327 3.64 8.80 -15.83
N MET A 328 2.88 9.90 -15.96
CA MET A 328 3.17 11.01 -16.88
C MET A 328 3.86 12.21 -16.19
N GLY A 329 4.45 12.01 -15.00
CA GLY A 329 5.07 13.07 -14.22
C GLY A 329 4.06 14.15 -13.79
N TYR A 330 4.31 15.41 -14.15
CA TYR A 330 3.41 16.54 -13.85
C TYR A 330 2.01 16.42 -14.48
N ALA A 331 1.85 15.56 -15.50
CA ALA A 331 0.56 15.36 -16.17
C ALA A 331 -0.30 14.26 -15.53
N GLY A 332 0.08 13.77 -14.35
CA GLY A 332 -0.69 12.78 -13.60
C GLY A 332 -0.46 11.33 -14.08
N LEU A 333 -1.49 10.50 -13.95
CA LEU A 333 -1.52 9.12 -14.46
C LEU A 333 -2.46 9.01 -15.65
N LYS A 334 -2.11 8.21 -16.67
CA LYS A 334 -3.02 7.93 -17.79
C LYS A 334 -3.04 6.44 -18.13
N GLY A 335 -4.22 5.88 -18.38
CA GLY A 335 -4.44 4.53 -18.87
C GLY A 335 -4.85 4.52 -20.34
N PHE A 336 -4.13 3.79 -21.18
CA PHE A 336 -4.40 3.67 -22.62
C PHE A 336 -4.70 2.23 -23.01
N ASP A 337 -5.74 2.00 -23.80
CA ASP A 337 -5.95 0.71 -24.44
C ASP A 337 -4.84 0.47 -25.47
N ILE A 338 -4.07 -0.61 -25.29
CA ILE A 338 -2.85 -0.86 -26.09
C ILE A 338 -3.15 -1.30 -27.54
N ASN A 339 -4.39 -1.69 -27.84
CA ASN A 339 -4.79 -2.11 -29.18
C ASN A 339 -5.24 -0.93 -30.03
N THR A 340 -6.01 -0.02 -29.41
CA THR A 340 -6.68 1.09 -30.10
C THR A 340 -5.97 2.42 -29.90
N GLY A 341 -5.16 2.56 -28.84
CA GLY A 341 -4.54 3.81 -28.43
C GLY A 341 -5.48 4.77 -27.69
N ALA A 342 -6.72 4.36 -27.40
CA ALA A 342 -7.68 5.21 -26.72
C ALA A 342 -7.28 5.46 -25.25
N LEU A 343 -7.36 6.73 -24.82
CA LEU A 343 -7.31 7.07 -23.40
C LEU A 343 -8.58 6.54 -22.72
N VAL A 344 -8.40 5.61 -21.78
CA VAL A 344 -9.50 4.98 -21.03
C VAL A 344 -9.59 5.52 -19.60
N HIS A 345 -8.45 5.84 -18.98
CA HIS A 345 -8.43 6.37 -17.61
C HIS A 345 -7.43 7.52 -17.45
N THR A 346 -7.70 8.40 -16.49
CA THR A 346 -6.79 9.50 -16.12
C THR A 346 -6.92 9.83 -14.64
N LEU A 347 -5.80 10.11 -13.98
CA LEU A 347 -5.76 10.91 -12.77
C LEU A 347 -5.19 12.27 -13.15
N SER A 348 -6.06 13.25 -13.30
CA SER A 348 -5.70 14.58 -13.76
C SER A 348 -4.98 15.38 -12.67
N PRO A 349 -4.03 16.28 -13.03
CA PRO A 349 -3.33 17.11 -12.05
C PRO A 349 -4.26 17.96 -11.16
N SER A 350 -5.47 18.27 -11.61
CA SER A 350 -6.49 18.98 -10.81
C SER A 350 -7.02 18.17 -9.63
N ASN A 351 -6.85 16.85 -9.64
CA ASN A 351 -7.20 15.93 -8.56
C ASN A 351 -5.98 15.49 -7.75
N MET A 352 -4.84 16.18 -7.94
CA MET A 352 -3.58 15.90 -7.29
C MET A 352 -3.05 17.17 -6.63
N SER A 353 -2.17 17.00 -5.64
CA SER A 353 -1.51 18.14 -5.05
C SER A 353 -0.50 18.79 -6.02
N PRO A 354 -0.30 20.12 -6.02
CA PRO A 354 0.57 20.81 -6.97
C PRO A 354 2.05 20.37 -6.96
N GLU A 355 2.56 19.87 -5.84
CA GLU A 355 3.91 19.31 -5.71
C GLU A 355 4.04 17.85 -6.19
N SER A 356 2.94 17.24 -6.63
CA SER A 356 2.94 15.85 -7.06
C SER A 356 3.69 15.66 -8.37
N VAL A 357 4.54 14.63 -8.39
CA VAL A 357 5.18 14.12 -9.61
C VAL A 357 4.89 12.64 -9.70
N THR A 358 4.05 12.26 -10.67
CA THR A 358 3.65 10.85 -10.86
C THR A 358 4.84 10.05 -11.36
N ASN A 359 5.39 9.21 -10.47
CA ASN A 359 6.60 8.44 -10.70
C ASN A 359 6.31 6.94 -10.94
N GLY A 360 5.33 6.40 -10.21
CA GLY A 360 5.05 4.97 -10.13
C GLY A 360 3.57 4.64 -10.20
N VAL A 361 3.24 3.46 -10.72
CA VAL A 361 1.89 2.91 -10.70
C VAL A 361 1.93 1.40 -10.51
N SER A 362 0.97 0.88 -9.74
CA SER A 362 0.64 -0.55 -9.65
C SER A 362 -0.87 -0.68 -9.68
N VAL A 363 -1.41 -1.77 -10.23
CA VAL A 363 -2.86 -1.98 -10.36
C VAL A 363 -3.19 -3.42 -10.00
N ASP A 364 -4.14 -3.62 -9.09
CA ASP A 364 -4.75 -4.92 -8.79
C ASP A 364 -6.23 -4.94 -9.24
N ASP A 365 -7.03 -5.85 -8.69
CA ASP A 365 -8.45 -5.96 -9.05
C ASP A 365 -9.33 -4.91 -8.37
N ASP A 366 -8.85 -4.30 -7.29
CA ASP A 366 -9.62 -3.38 -6.47
C ASP A 366 -9.24 -1.92 -6.72
N TYR A 367 -7.93 -1.64 -6.88
CA TYR A 367 -7.40 -0.28 -6.87
C TYR A 367 -6.29 -0.03 -7.91
N VAL A 368 -6.17 1.26 -8.24
CA VAL A 368 -5.03 1.85 -8.93
C VAL A 368 -4.20 2.60 -7.89
N TYR A 369 -2.96 2.15 -7.66
CA TYR A 369 -2.03 2.72 -6.68
C TYR A 369 -1.03 3.62 -7.39
N VAL A 370 -0.93 4.89 -7.00
CA VAL A 370 -0.16 5.91 -7.74
C VAL A 370 0.86 6.58 -6.85
N ALA A 371 2.14 6.36 -7.10
CA ALA A 371 3.24 6.97 -6.36
C ALA A 371 3.53 8.38 -6.94
N ASN A 372 3.11 9.41 -6.20
CA ASN A 372 3.07 10.80 -6.65
C ASN A 372 4.20 11.68 -6.06
N GLY A 373 5.36 11.09 -5.81
CA GLY A 373 6.52 11.81 -5.29
C GLY A 373 6.21 12.45 -3.94
N SER A 374 6.47 13.75 -3.79
CA SER A 374 6.15 14.51 -2.57
C SER A 374 4.66 14.53 -2.21
N GLY A 375 3.77 14.23 -3.17
CA GLY A 375 2.34 14.09 -2.90
C GLY A 375 1.97 12.80 -2.13
N GLY A 376 2.88 11.83 -2.02
CA GLY A 376 2.64 10.53 -1.39
C GLY A 376 2.05 9.47 -2.33
N LEU A 377 1.48 8.41 -1.75
CA LEU A 377 0.75 7.38 -2.49
C LEU A 377 -0.74 7.76 -2.59
N TYR A 378 -1.29 7.75 -3.79
CA TYR A 378 -2.72 7.91 -4.01
C TYR A 378 -3.33 6.53 -4.28
N LEU A 379 -4.42 6.25 -3.60
CA LEU A 379 -5.26 5.08 -3.81
C LEU A 379 -6.49 5.53 -4.62
N CYS A 380 -6.72 4.91 -5.76
CA CYS A 380 -7.77 5.31 -6.68
C CYS A 380 -8.66 4.13 -7.08
N THR A 381 -9.93 4.41 -7.35
CA THR A 381 -10.91 3.47 -7.90
C THR A 381 -11.36 3.89 -9.29
N ILE A 382 -11.76 2.92 -10.10
CA ILE A 382 -12.36 3.17 -11.41
C ILE A 382 -13.88 3.28 -11.21
N THR A 383 -14.45 4.43 -11.60
CA THR A 383 -15.90 4.59 -11.64
C THR A 383 -16.42 4.15 -13.02
N PRO A 384 -17.36 3.20 -13.12
CA PRO A 384 -17.88 2.74 -14.40
C PRO A 384 -18.36 3.89 -15.30
N GLY A 385 -17.89 3.90 -16.54
CA GLY A 385 -18.23 4.93 -17.53
C GLY A 385 -17.49 6.27 -17.38
N GLN A 386 -16.59 6.41 -16.40
CA GLN A 386 -15.77 7.61 -16.22
C GLN A 386 -14.31 7.34 -16.59
N GLN A 387 -13.69 8.32 -17.26
CA GLN A 387 -12.24 8.30 -17.49
C GLN A 387 -11.47 8.75 -16.24
N GLU A 388 -11.97 9.78 -15.55
CA GLU A 388 -11.31 10.30 -14.36
C GLU A 388 -11.40 9.29 -13.20
N LEU A 389 -10.26 8.97 -12.60
CA LEU A 389 -10.19 8.10 -11.44
C LEU A 389 -10.73 8.81 -10.21
N ASN A 390 -11.40 8.05 -9.34
CA ASN A 390 -11.84 8.55 -8.04
C ASN A 390 -10.75 8.29 -7.00
N VAL A 391 -10.16 9.36 -6.46
CA VAL A 391 -9.18 9.25 -5.36
C VAL A 391 -9.94 8.90 -4.09
N VAL A 392 -9.68 7.71 -3.56
CA VAL A 392 -10.30 7.22 -2.33
C VAL A 392 -9.38 7.39 -1.13
N GLY A 393 -8.06 7.40 -1.31
CA GLY A 393 -7.12 7.63 -0.21
C GLY A 393 -5.82 8.31 -0.64
N VAL A 394 -5.19 9.06 0.26
CA VAL A 394 -3.86 9.63 0.08
C VAL A 394 -2.99 9.32 1.30
N TYR A 395 -1.84 8.67 1.09
CA TYR A 395 -0.95 8.22 2.16
C TYR A 395 0.43 8.86 2.01
N GLN A 396 0.81 9.72 2.95
CA GLN A 396 2.06 10.47 2.95
C GLN A 396 2.96 10.06 4.11
N TYR A 397 4.26 9.88 3.82
CA TYR A 397 5.22 9.36 4.79
C TYR A 397 6.52 10.19 4.85
N GLY A 398 6.40 11.51 4.77
CA GLY A 398 7.51 12.45 4.99
C GLY A 398 8.61 12.50 3.92
N ALA A 399 8.53 11.68 2.87
CA ALA A 399 9.46 11.68 1.74
C ALA A 399 8.74 11.37 0.41
N SER A 400 9.52 11.35 -0.68
CA SER A 400 8.99 11.16 -2.03
C SER A 400 8.64 9.70 -2.31
N ALA A 401 7.37 9.42 -2.58
CA ALA A 401 6.91 8.13 -3.09
C ALA A 401 7.34 7.97 -4.57
N ASN A 402 8.40 7.19 -4.81
CA ASN A 402 9.03 7.06 -6.12
C ASN A 402 8.66 5.79 -6.88
N TYR A 403 8.16 4.77 -6.17
CA TYR A 403 7.69 3.51 -6.75
C TYR A 403 6.66 2.87 -5.82
N VAL A 404 5.75 2.09 -6.40
CA VAL A 404 4.78 1.30 -5.66
C VAL A 404 4.66 -0.09 -6.27
N MET A 405 4.56 -1.12 -5.44
CA MET A 405 4.23 -2.49 -5.81
C MET A 405 3.08 -2.97 -4.94
N ALA A 406 1.93 -3.22 -5.56
CA ALA A 406 0.75 -3.79 -4.89
C ALA A 406 0.49 -5.20 -5.42
N ARG A 407 0.61 -6.21 -4.55
CA ARG A 407 0.40 -7.62 -4.89
C ARG A 407 0.15 -8.43 -3.61
N ASN A 408 -0.69 -9.45 -3.68
CA ASN A 408 -0.99 -10.35 -2.55
C ASN A 408 -1.38 -9.60 -1.27
N ASN A 409 -2.24 -8.58 -1.37
CA ASN A 409 -2.65 -7.69 -0.28
C ASN A 409 -1.53 -6.83 0.34
N TYR A 410 -0.29 -6.93 -0.12
CA TYR A 410 0.77 -5.99 0.29
C TYR A 410 0.84 -4.81 -0.66
N ILE A 411 1.18 -3.66 -0.09
CA ILE A 411 1.58 -2.47 -0.84
C ILE A 411 2.94 -2.04 -0.29
N PHE A 412 3.95 -2.11 -1.15
CA PHE A 412 5.28 -1.59 -0.86
C PHE A 412 5.44 -0.22 -1.52
N ILE A 413 5.83 0.78 -0.76
CA ILE A 413 6.10 2.14 -1.24
C ILE A 413 7.59 2.41 -1.08
N ALA A 414 8.30 2.58 -2.19
CA ALA A 414 9.67 3.05 -2.17
C ALA A 414 9.67 4.57 -1.91
N ASN A 415 9.92 4.94 -0.66
CA ASN A 415 9.73 6.29 -0.13
C ASN A 415 11.06 7.08 -0.10
N GLY A 416 11.74 7.11 -1.25
CA GLY A 416 13.00 7.82 -1.43
C GLY A 416 14.10 7.34 -0.49
N ARG A 417 14.73 8.30 0.21
CA ARG A 417 15.82 8.07 1.17
C ARG A 417 15.34 7.67 2.58
N GLU A 418 14.03 7.60 2.82
CA GLU A 418 13.43 7.09 4.07
C GLU A 418 13.14 5.57 4.00
N GLY A 419 13.56 4.91 2.92
CA GLY A 419 13.43 3.47 2.74
C GLY A 419 12.08 3.04 2.17
N VAL A 420 11.52 1.96 2.72
CA VAL A 420 10.30 1.32 2.21
C VAL A 420 9.21 1.34 3.26
N LYS A 421 8.00 1.76 2.88
CA LYS A 421 6.80 1.57 3.70
C LYS A 421 6.08 0.31 3.24
N ILE A 422 5.64 -0.49 4.20
CA ILE A 422 4.96 -1.75 3.94
C ILE A 422 3.56 -1.66 4.54
N LEU A 423 2.56 -1.59 3.67
CA LEU A 423 1.17 -1.67 4.06
C LEU A 423 0.62 -3.06 3.73
N HIS A 424 -0.37 -3.48 4.51
CA HIS A 424 -1.13 -4.69 4.25
C HIS A 424 -2.62 -4.40 4.26
N LYS A 425 -3.34 -4.89 3.25
CA LYS A 425 -4.80 -4.86 3.19
C LYS A 425 -5.32 -5.89 4.17
N ILE A 426 -6.10 -5.43 5.14
CA ILE A 426 -6.88 -6.30 6.00
C ILE A 426 -8.33 -6.29 5.54
N PHE A 427 -9.00 -7.42 5.74
CA PHE A 427 -10.45 -7.48 5.61
C PHE A 427 -11.03 -7.10 6.97
N PRO A 428 -11.92 -6.09 7.06
CA PRO A 428 -12.66 -5.87 8.28
C PRO A 428 -13.45 -7.13 8.65
N GLY A 429 -13.82 -7.27 9.93
CA GLY A 429 -14.73 -8.31 10.39
C GLY A 429 -16.09 -8.28 9.68
N ASP A 430 -17.11 -8.92 10.24
CA ASP A 430 -18.46 -8.92 9.65
C ASP A 430 -19.22 -7.56 9.76
N TYR A 431 -18.49 -6.46 9.92
CA TYR A 431 -18.97 -5.10 10.09
C TYR A 431 -18.03 -4.07 9.44
N LYS A 432 -18.59 -2.91 9.13
CA LYS A 432 -17.87 -1.71 8.69
C LYS A 432 -17.41 -0.93 9.93
N ILE A 433 -16.38 -0.10 9.83
CA ILE A 433 -16.00 0.84 10.92
C ILE A 433 -16.41 2.24 10.50
N ILE A 434 -17.04 3.01 11.40
CA ILE A 434 -17.63 4.31 11.08
C ILE A 434 -16.61 5.37 10.66
N CYS A 435 -15.44 5.37 11.29
CA CYS A 435 -14.34 6.30 11.04
C CYS A 435 -13.04 5.80 11.69
N ASP A 436 -11.95 6.52 11.43
CA ASP A 436 -10.64 6.28 12.02
C ASP A 436 -10.68 6.35 13.55
N TYR A 437 -9.70 5.72 14.19
CA TYR A 437 -9.55 5.73 15.64
C TYR A 437 -8.07 5.66 16.04
N ASP A 438 -7.76 6.10 17.26
CA ASP A 438 -6.39 6.12 17.77
C ASP A 438 -5.91 4.75 18.30
N HIS A 439 -4.68 4.71 18.83
CA HIS A 439 -4.09 3.50 19.39
C HIS A 439 -4.84 2.91 20.61
N ASN A 440 -5.78 3.66 21.22
CA ASN A 440 -6.63 3.22 22.32
C ASN A 440 -8.04 2.83 21.85
N GLY A 441 -8.34 2.95 20.56
CA GLY A 441 -9.67 2.65 20.01
C GLY A 441 -10.64 3.82 20.12
N VAL A 442 -10.16 5.05 20.39
CA VAL A 442 -11.01 6.26 20.44
C VAL A 442 -11.27 6.78 19.02
N PRO A 443 -12.54 6.87 18.59
CA PRO A 443 -12.88 7.37 17.26
C PRO A 443 -12.45 8.83 17.03
N GLN A 444 -11.95 9.13 15.83
CA GLN A 444 -11.54 10.48 15.41
C GLN A 444 -12.71 11.33 14.90
N CYS A 445 -13.85 10.70 14.60
CA CYS A 445 -15.11 11.39 14.23
C CYS A 445 -16.01 11.68 15.44
N LEU A 446 -15.45 11.69 16.65
CA LEU A 446 -16.17 12.23 17.80
C LEU A 446 -16.52 13.70 17.54
N GLU A 447 -17.72 14.08 17.94
CA GLU A 447 -18.10 15.49 17.95
C GLU A 447 -17.15 16.27 18.88
N PRO A 448 -16.73 17.49 18.49
CA PRO A 448 -15.66 18.21 19.18
C PRO A 448 -16.04 18.66 20.59
N ASN A 449 -17.34 18.79 20.86
CA ASN A 449 -17.88 19.06 22.19
C ASN A 449 -18.51 17.77 22.73
N LEU A 450 -18.54 17.59 24.04
CA LEU A 450 -19.26 16.47 24.66
C LEU A 450 -20.78 16.70 24.60
N ASP A 451 -21.54 15.63 24.44
CA ASP A 451 -23.00 15.61 24.67
C ASP A 451 -23.25 15.92 26.16
N PRO A 452 -23.97 17.01 26.50
CA PRO A 452 -24.28 17.33 27.88
C PRO A 452 -25.13 16.21 28.52
N LEU A 453 -24.53 15.50 29.47
CA LEU A 453 -25.24 14.45 30.19
C LEU A 453 -26.10 15.05 31.30
N CYS A 454 -27.37 14.64 31.32
CA CYS A 454 -28.32 14.96 32.37
C CYS A 454 -27.80 14.39 33.72
N PRO A 455 -27.62 15.21 34.77
CA PRO A 455 -26.99 14.76 36.02
C PRO A 455 -27.74 13.64 36.76
N THR A 456 -29.05 13.49 36.52
CA THR A 456 -29.90 12.49 37.17
C THR A 456 -29.97 11.16 36.42
N LEU A 457 -29.50 11.10 35.17
CA LEU A 457 -29.65 9.92 34.32
C LEU A 457 -28.95 8.69 34.91
N LEU A 458 -27.64 8.81 35.14
CA LEU A 458 -26.82 7.72 35.70
C LEU A 458 -27.30 7.29 37.11
N PRO A 459 -27.55 8.21 38.06
CA PRO A 459 -28.11 7.84 39.37
C PRO A 459 -29.45 7.08 39.28
N THR A 460 -30.33 7.48 38.36
CA THR A 460 -31.63 6.79 38.17
C THR A 460 -31.40 5.39 37.58
N LEU A 461 -30.53 5.28 36.59
CA LEU A 461 -30.18 3.99 35.99
C LEU A 461 -29.52 3.04 36.99
N SER A 462 -28.60 3.50 37.84
CA SER A 462 -27.97 2.66 38.87
C SER A 462 -28.94 2.18 39.96
N LEU A 463 -30.08 2.84 40.13
CA LEU A 463 -31.16 2.36 41.01
C LEU A 463 -32.04 1.31 40.30
N ALA A 464 -32.27 1.48 38.99
CA ALA A 464 -33.04 0.55 38.17
C ALA A 464 -32.26 -0.73 37.82
N LEU A 465 -30.95 -0.62 37.62
CA LEU A 465 -30.01 -1.68 37.27
C LEU A 465 -28.78 -1.64 38.20
N PRO A 466 -28.93 -1.99 39.49
CA PRO A 466 -27.83 -1.95 40.44
C PRO A 466 -26.79 -3.03 40.14
N GLU A 467 -25.52 -2.69 40.33
CA GLU A 467 -24.37 -3.60 40.16
C GLU A 467 -24.59 -4.95 40.84
N ALA A 468 -24.29 -6.03 40.12
CA ALA A 468 -24.36 -7.41 40.55
C ALA A 468 -25.76 -7.88 41.02
N GLN A 469 -26.83 -7.19 40.62
CA GLN A 469 -28.21 -7.57 40.90
C GLN A 469 -28.92 -8.03 39.63
N ASN A 470 -29.35 -9.30 39.61
CA ASN A 470 -30.00 -9.91 38.45
C ASN A 470 -31.33 -9.22 38.09
N ALA A 471 -31.30 -8.40 37.04
CA ALA A 471 -32.43 -7.63 36.52
C ALA A 471 -33.55 -8.53 35.97
N ILE A 472 -33.24 -9.73 35.45
CA ILE A 472 -34.25 -10.67 34.93
C ILE A 472 -35.20 -11.11 36.05
N THR A 473 -34.67 -11.28 37.26
CA THR A 473 -35.47 -11.66 38.44
C THR A 473 -36.14 -10.44 39.08
N ASN A 474 -35.41 -9.33 39.21
CA ASN A 474 -35.87 -8.16 39.95
C ASN A 474 -36.83 -7.27 39.15
N HIS A 475 -36.67 -7.24 37.82
CA HIS A 475 -37.41 -6.40 36.88
C HIS A 475 -37.91 -7.18 35.65
N PRO A 476 -38.72 -8.24 35.83
CA PRO A 476 -39.23 -9.04 34.71
C PRO A 476 -40.02 -8.21 33.68
N GLU A 477 -40.59 -7.07 34.09
CA GLU A 477 -41.29 -6.11 33.24
C GLU A 477 -40.40 -5.56 32.10
N TYR A 478 -39.10 -5.34 32.35
CA TYR A 478 -38.18 -4.83 31.33
C TYR A 478 -37.95 -5.81 30.18
N PHE A 479 -38.12 -7.12 30.45
CA PHE A 479 -37.95 -8.20 29.50
C PHE A 479 -39.26 -8.63 28.83
N ALA A 480 -40.41 -8.20 29.38
CA ALA A 480 -41.71 -8.42 28.78
C ALA A 480 -41.97 -7.47 27.60
N ASN A 481 -41.32 -6.31 27.55
CA ASN A 481 -41.45 -5.35 26.46
C ASN A 481 -40.80 -5.89 25.16
N PRO A 482 -41.56 -6.01 24.04
CA PRO A 482 -41.02 -6.51 22.78
C PRO A 482 -40.18 -5.48 22.01
N ASN A 483 -40.18 -4.20 22.42
CA ASN A 483 -39.47 -3.13 21.72
C ASN A 483 -38.06 -2.94 22.30
N THR A 484 -37.08 -3.59 21.67
CA THR A 484 -35.66 -3.52 22.05
C THR A 484 -34.80 -2.72 21.07
N GLU A 485 -35.42 -2.10 20.06
CA GLU A 485 -34.77 -1.41 18.94
C GLU A 485 -35.50 -0.10 18.61
N ILE A 486 -34.80 0.84 17.97
CA ILE A 486 -35.33 2.13 17.53
C ILE A 486 -36.12 1.95 16.24
N LYS A 487 -37.41 2.27 16.24
CA LYS A 487 -38.29 2.19 15.06
C LYS A 487 -38.63 3.60 14.59
N LEU A 488 -38.12 3.97 13.42
CA LEU A 488 -38.32 5.29 12.86
C LEU A 488 -39.67 5.41 12.14
N ILE A 489 -40.50 6.36 12.57
CA ILE A 489 -41.79 6.71 11.94
C ILE A 489 -41.70 7.92 11.01
N ALA A 490 -40.57 8.63 11.05
CA ALA A 490 -40.20 9.72 10.15
C ALA A 490 -38.70 9.61 9.80
N PRO A 491 -38.21 10.29 8.76
CA PRO A 491 -36.77 10.34 8.50
C PRO A 491 -36.01 10.94 9.69
N ALA A 492 -34.88 10.35 10.08
CA ALA A 492 -34.10 10.80 11.22
C ALA A 492 -32.59 10.58 11.07
N THR A 493 -31.84 11.43 11.76
CA THR A 493 -30.41 11.30 12.00
C THR A 493 -30.19 10.66 13.38
N ILE A 494 -29.11 9.89 13.52
CA ILE A 494 -28.82 9.12 14.74
C ILE A 494 -27.48 9.54 15.32
N TYR A 495 -27.43 9.66 16.64
CA TYR A 495 -26.18 9.82 17.38
C TYR A 495 -26.09 8.76 18.47
N VAL A 496 -24.86 8.37 18.78
CA VAL A 496 -24.57 7.43 19.88
C VAL A 496 -23.60 8.11 20.81
N THR A 497 -23.99 8.24 22.07
CA THR A 497 -23.20 8.83 23.15
C THR A 497 -22.74 7.74 24.10
N PHE A 498 -21.44 7.70 24.39
CA PHE A 498 -20.89 6.88 25.47
C PHE A 498 -21.25 7.49 26.83
N ILE A 499 -21.84 6.69 27.72
CA ILE A 499 -22.23 7.13 29.06
C ILE A 499 -21.28 6.56 30.11
N ASP A 500 -21.21 5.24 30.23
CA ASP A 500 -20.33 4.55 31.18
C ASP A 500 -20.11 3.09 30.77
N GLU A 501 -19.15 2.45 31.43
CA GLU A 501 -18.82 1.03 31.30
C GLU A 501 -18.49 0.45 32.68
N GLY A 502 -19.17 -0.64 33.05
CA GLY A 502 -18.95 -1.46 34.25
C GLY A 502 -18.23 -2.79 33.98
N ALA A 503 -18.01 -3.12 32.70
CA ALA A 503 -17.48 -4.40 32.26
C ALA A 503 -16.02 -4.68 32.70
N GLY A 504 -15.71 -5.97 32.87
CA GLY A 504 -14.33 -6.46 32.95
C GLY A 504 -13.68 -6.70 31.58
N TRP A 505 -14.47 -6.72 30.51
CA TRP A 505 -14.00 -6.94 29.15
C TRP A 505 -14.04 -5.66 28.32
N LYS A 506 -13.06 -5.53 27.41
CA LYS A 506 -12.96 -4.36 26.53
C LYS A 506 -13.80 -4.61 25.28
N ASN A 507 -15.07 -4.25 25.39
CA ASN A 507 -16.10 -4.51 24.38
C ASN A 507 -16.05 -3.50 23.22
N SER A 508 -16.65 -3.85 22.08
CA SER A 508 -16.82 -2.94 20.95
C SER A 508 -18.30 -2.80 20.59
N LEU A 509 -18.78 -1.57 20.40
CA LEU A 509 -20.19 -1.29 20.06
C LEU A 509 -20.34 -0.90 18.59
N GLY A 510 -21.37 -1.39 17.93
CA GLY A 510 -21.85 -0.87 16.65
C GLY A 510 -23.38 -0.82 16.52
N LEU A 511 -23.85 -0.23 15.42
CA LEU A 511 -25.25 -0.22 15.00
C LEU A 511 -25.47 -1.06 13.73
N TYR A 512 -26.69 -1.53 13.53
CA TYR A 512 -27.18 -2.11 12.27
C TYR A 512 -28.58 -1.57 11.98
N HIS A 513 -29.02 -1.68 10.73
CA HIS A 513 -30.35 -1.22 10.35
C HIS A 513 -30.99 -2.10 9.29
N TYR A 514 -32.32 -2.10 9.23
CA TYR A 514 -33.09 -2.85 8.25
C TYR A 514 -34.48 -2.23 8.04
N PRO A 515 -35.18 -2.50 6.93
CA PRO A 515 -36.56 -2.07 6.76
C PRO A 515 -37.46 -2.67 7.83
N THR A 516 -38.22 -1.87 8.57
CA THR A 516 -39.08 -2.33 9.68
C THR A 516 -40.07 -3.42 9.24
N ALA A 517 -40.53 -3.37 8.00
CA ALA A 517 -41.44 -4.36 7.42
C ALA A 517 -40.77 -5.70 7.06
N ASN A 518 -39.44 -5.75 6.99
CA ASN A 518 -38.66 -6.94 6.67
C ASN A 518 -37.58 -7.20 7.73
N PRO A 519 -37.98 -7.65 8.93
CA PRO A 519 -37.03 -7.90 9.99
C PRO A 519 -36.07 -9.06 9.67
N PRO A 520 -34.80 -8.98 10.11
CA PRO A 520 -33.82 -10.03 9.88
C PRO A 520 -34.14 -11.28 10.69
N ALA A 521 -33.85 -12.43 10.10
CA ALA A 521 -33.96 -13.75 10.72
C ALA A 521 -32.61 -14.22 11.27
N THR A 522 -31.50 -13.78 10.66
CA THR A 522 -30.13 -14.16 11.03
C THR A 522 -29.20 -12.96 11.05
N ALA A 523 -28.08 -13.05 11.77
CA ALA A 523 -27.07 -12.00 11.77
C ALA A 523 -26.49 -11.73 10.36
N ASN A 524 -26.51 -12.72 9.47
CA ASN A 524 -26.08 -12.54 8.08
C ASN A 524 -26.98 -11.57 7.30
N ASP A 525 -28.27 -11.47 7.63
CA ASP A 525 -29.22 -10.59 6.94
C ASP A 525 -28.89 -9.10 7.16
N ILE A 526 -28.18 -8.78 8.25
CA ILE A 526 -27.79 -7.41 8.60
C ILE A 526 -26.31 -7.12 8.32
N LYS A 527 -25.51 -8.09 7.87
CA LYS A 527 -24.05 -7.95 7.68
C LYS A 527 -23.68 -6.71 6.84
N SER A 528 -24.44 -6.42 5.80
CA SER A 528 -24.18 -5.26 4.91
C SER A 528 -24.44 -3.90 5.57
N THR A 529 -25.16 -3.87 6.69
CA THR A 529 -25.62 -2.67 7.41
C THR A 529 -24.95 -2.48 8.76
N LYS A 530 -24.17 -3.47 9.25
CA LYS A 530 -23.41 -3.39 10.50
C LYS A 530 -22.29 -2.35 10.38
N THR A 531 -22.29 -1.38 11.29
CA THR A 531 -21.29 -0.33 11.41
C THR A 531 -20.83 -0.22 12.87
N LEU A 532 -19.55 -0.52 13.12
CA LEU A 532 -18.87 -0.34 14.39
C LEU A 532 -18.68 1.15 14.69
N VAL A 533 -19.11 1.56 15.88
CA VAL A 533 -19.12 2.95 16.37
C VAL A 533 -17.95 3.19 17.31
N TYR A 534 -17.81 2.33 18.32
CA TYR A 534 -16.72 2.37 19.29
C TYR A 534 -15.89 1.08 19.17
N PRO A 535 -14.68 1.15 18.57
CA PRO A 535 -13.73 0.04 18.57
C PRO A 535 -13.35 -0.41 19.97
N ASN A 536 -13.20 0.52 20.90
CA ASN A 536 -13.02 0.25 22.32
C ASN A 536 -14.05 1.03 23.12
N ALA A 537 -15.07 0.36 23.64
CA ALA A 537 -16.15 0.95 24.43
C ALA A 537 -15.83 1.01 25.94
N SER A 538 -14.56 1.16 26.31
CA SER A 538 -14.12 1.27 27.70
C SER A 538 -13.75 2.69 28.10
N LYS A 539 -14.06 3.06 29.35
CA LYS A 539 -13.76 4.39 29.89
C LYS A 539 -12.29 4.58 30.24
N VAL A 540 -11.89 5.83 30.46
CA VAL A 540 -10.59 6.14 31.08
C VAL A 540 -10.44 5.39 32.41
N GLY A 541 -9.41 4.54 32.51
CA GLY A 541 -9.17 3.67 33.67
C GLY A 541 -9.77 2.26 33.57
N GLY A 542 -10.71 2.02 32.66
CA GLY A 542 -11.31 0.71 32.36
C GLY A 542 -10.59 -0.07 31.23
N GLY A 543 -9.45 0.44 30.75
CA GLY A 543 -8.73 -0.15 29.60
C GLY A 543 -9.03 0.53 28.26
N GLY A 544 -9.77 1.64 28.28
CA GLY A 544 -9.93 2.56 27.16
C GLY A 544 -9.68 4.01 27.53
N ALA A 545 -10.11 4.91 26.65
CA ALA A 545 -9.89 6.36 26.79
C ALA A 545 -11.14 7.18 26.46
N LEU A 546 -12.33 6.57 26.45
CA LEU A 546 -13.58 7.30 26.28
C LEU A 546 -13.95 8.06 27.56
N LEU A 547 -14.48 9.28 27.35
CA LEU A 547 -15.06 10.12 28.37
C LEU A 547 -16.60 10.07 28.27
N PRO A 548 -17.34 10.09 29.40
CA PRO A 548 -18.78 10.27 29.37
C PRO A 548 -19.17 11.51 28.54
N GLY A 549 -20.12 11.35 27.63
CA GLY A 549 -20.54 12.39 26.69
C GLY A 549 -19.76 12.41 25.38
N ASN A 550 -18.72 11.58 25.20
CA ASN A 550 -18.15 11.36 23.86
C ASN A 550 -19.23 10.76 22.96
N TYR A 551 -19.56 11.42 21.85
CA TYR A 551 -20.62 10.97 20.96
C TYR A 551 -20.23 11.08 19.49
N ILE A 552 -20.84 10.22 18.68
CA ILE A 552 -20.63 10.17 17.23
C ILE A 552 -21.96 10.42 16.51
N HIS A 553 -21.89 11.24 15.48
CA HIS A 553 -22.96 11.52 14.55
C HIS A 553 -22.91 10.56 13.34
N PHE A 554 -23.99 9.80 13.12
CA PHE A 554 -24.17 9.05 11.87
C PHE A 554 -24.57 9.98 10.74
N VAL A 555 -23.60 10.38 9.91
CA VAL A 555 -23.85 11.28 8.78
C VAL A 555 -24.82 10.66 7.77
N GLY A 556 -25.89 11.39 7.50
CA GLY A 556 -26.98 10.97 6.62
C GLY A 556 -28.31 10.90 7.37
N THR A 557 -29.38 10.58 6.66
CA THR A 557 -30.72 10.46 7.23
C THR A 557 -31.26 9.08 6.91
N PHE A 558 -31.64 8.33 7.94
CA PHE A 558 -32.38 7.09 7.77
C PHE A 558 -33.82 7.41 7.39
N PRO A 559 -34.40 6.74 6.37
CA PRO A 559 -35.79 6.99 5.99
C PRO A 559 -36.77 6.45 7.04
N ALA A 560 -37.98 6.98 7.04
CA ALA A 560 -39.10 6.41 7.79
C ALA A 560 -39.30 4.93 7.43
N GLY A 561 -39.74 4.12 8.40
CA GLY A 561 -39.86 2.66 8.23
C GLY A 561 -38.52 1.93 8.28
N THR A 562 -37.50 2.53 8.88
CA THR A 562 -36.23 1.88 9.22
C THR A 562 -36.21 1.51 10.70
N THR A 563 -35.78 0.29 11.00
CA THR A 563 -35.44 -0.11 12.37
C THR A 563 -33.93 -0.11 12.54
N ILE A 564 -33.46 0.49 13.63
CA ILE A 564 -32.05 0.57 14.00
C ILE A 564 -31.86 -0.22 15.29
N GLY A 565 -30.98 -1.20 15.23
CA GLY A 565 -30.53 -1.98 16.39
C GLY A 565 -29.05 -1.75 16.64
N ALA A 566 -28.58 -2.21 17.79
CA ALA A 566 -27.17 -2.22 18.16
C ALA A 566 -26.63 -3.63 18.33
N PHE A 567 -25.32 -3.78 18.11
CA PHE A 567 -24.56 -4.99 18.41
C PHE A 567 -23.35 -4.67 19.30
N LEU A 568 -23.04 -5.57 20.23
CA LEU A 568 -21.88 -5.51 21.11
C LEU A 568 -21.01 -6.74 20.86
N VAL A 569 -19.74 -6.55 20.50
CA VAL A 569 -18.77 -7.64 20.36
C VAL A 569 -17.99 -7.77 21.65
N ALA A 570 -18.21 -8.87 22.36
CA ALA A 570 -17.67 -9.10 23.69
C ALA A 570 -16.15 -9.32 23.64
N ASN A 571 -15.41 -8.55 24.44
CA ASN A 571 -13.94 -8.56 24.52
C ASN A 571 -13.24 -8.39 23.15
N ALA A 572 -13.83 -7.62 22.23
CA ALA A 572 -13.25 -7.45 20.91
C ALA A 572 -11.94 -6.65 20.94
N TRP A 573 -11.76 -5.71 21.87
CA TRP A 573 -10.58 -4.86 21.93
C TRP A 573 -9.40 -5.50 22.70
N GLN A 574 -8.41 -5.95 21.96
CA GLN A 574 -7.19 -6.56 22.48
C GLN A 574 -6.01 -5.59 22.59
N GLY A 575 -6.14 -4.39 21.99
CA GLY A 575 -5.08 -3.38 21.93
C GLY A 575 -4.13 -3.62 20.76
N VAL A 576 -3.62 -2.52 20.20
CA VAL A 576 -2.78 -2.56 18.99
C VAL A 576 -1.49 -3.33 19.27
N SER A 577 -1.29 -4.40 18.51
CA SER A 577 -0.15 -5.31 18.63
C SER A 577 0.07 -6.08 17.33
N PRO A 578 1.19 -6.80 17.15
CA PRO A 578 1.36 -7.69 16.01
C PRO A 578 0.24 -8.74 15.87
N ALA A 579 -0.29 -9.23 17.00
CA ALA A 579 -1.39 -10.19 17.00
C ALA A 579 -2.76 -9.55 16.69
N TYR A 580 -2.94 -8.27 17.04
CA TYR A 580 -4.16 -7.50 16.80
C TYR A 580 -3.81 -6.10 16.25
N PRO A 581 -3.44 -5.99 14.96
CA PRO A 581 -2.93 -4.73 14.41
C PRO A 581 -3.96 -3.60 14.34
N THR A 582 -5.25 -3.94 14.27
CA THR A 582 -6.34 -2.97 14.39
C THR A 582 -6.74 -2.70 15.84
N GLY A 583 -6.12 -3.39 16.80
CA GLY A 583 -6.57 -3.53 18.17
C GLY A 583 -7.81 -4.40 18.35
N LEU A 584 -8.47 -4.83 17.26
CA LEU A 584 -9.69 -5.63 17.27
C LEU A 584 -9.40 -7.11 17.03
N SER A 585 -10.23 -7.95 17.64
CA SER A 585 -10.33 -9.39 17.43
C SER A 585 -11.77 -9.75 16.99
N GLU A 586 -12.03 -11.03 16.71
CA GLU A 586 -13.41 -11.51 16.52
C GLU A 586 -14.26 -11.42 17.80
N GLY A 587 -13.62 -11.16 18.95
CA GLY A 587 -14.24 -11.24 20.27
C GLY A 587 -14.62 -12.69 20.63
N TYR A 588 -15.31 -12.86 21.76
CA TYR A 588 -15.82 -14.17 22.15
C TYR A 588 -17.16 -14.50 21.47
N TYR A 589 -18.00 -13.48 21.29
CA TYR A 589 -19.31 -13.55 20.64
C TYR A 589 -19.85 -12.14 20.40
N THR A 590 -20.94 -12.04 19.65
CA THR A 590 -21.67 -10.80 19.43
C THR A 590 -23.08 -10.88 20.00
N HIS A 591 -23.45 -9.89 20.79
CA HIS A 591 -24.82 -9.66 21.23
C HIS A 591 -25.51 -8.67 20.32
N TYR A 592 -26.79 -8.88 20.08
CA TYR A 592 -27.66 -8.03 19.29
C TYR A 592 -28.86 -7.59 20.13
N THR A 593 -29.28 -6.34 19.95
CA THR A 593 -30.51 -5.81 20.55
C THR A 593 -31.76 -6.60 20.15
N ARG A 594 -31.80 -7.13 18.92
CA ARG A 594 -32.82 -8.09 18.50
C ARG A 594 -32.50 -9.49 19.01
N LYS A 595 -33.21 -9.93 20.04
CA LYS A 595 -32.96 -11.23 20.70
C LYS A 595 -32.99 -12.43 19.76
N GLN A 596 -33.77 -12.41 18.67
CA GLN A 596 -33.81 -13.52 17.69
C GLN A 596 -32.49 -13.74 16.94
N LEU A 597 -31.61 -12.73 16.95
CA LEU A 597 -30.27 -12.84 16.36
C LEU A 597 -29.24 -13.41 17.36
N ASN A 598 -29.60 -13.45 18.64
CA ASN A 598 -28.75 -14.02 19.69
C ASN A 598 -28.95 -15.52 19.81
N PRO A 599 -27.91 -16.27 20.20
CA PRO A 599 -28.06 -17.68 20.53
C PRO A 599 -29.18 -17.93 21.54
N GLU A 600 -30.01 -18.95 21.28
CA GLU A 600 -31.17 -19.33 22.11
C GLU A 600 -32.20 -18.21 22.36
N ASN A 601 -32.24 -17.20 21.47
CA ASN A 601 -33.13 -16.05 21.55
C ASN A 601 -33.01 -15.26 22.88
N LYS A 602 -31.82 -15.24 23.49
CA LYS A 602 -31.58 -14.51 24.76
C LYS A 602 -31.51 -13.01 24.52
N GLN A 603 -32.10 -12.24 25.43
CA GLN A 603 -32.04 -10.78 25.40
C GLN A 603 -30.83 -10.31 26.22
N GLN A 604 -29.94 -9.55 25.58
CA GLN A 604 -28.64 -9.12 26.13
C GLN A 604 -28.55 -7.61 26.31
N SER A 605 -29.65 -6.92 26.05
CA SER A 605 -29.74 -5.48 26.13
C SER A 605 -31.12 -5.04 26.59
N LEU A 606 -31.18 -3.83 27.13
CA LEU A 606 -32.41 -3.14 27.44
C LEU A 606 -32.40 -1.75 26.77
N LEU A 607 -33.59 -1.28 26.43
CA LEU A 607 -33.78 0.03 25.81
C LEU A 607 -34.84 0.80 26.60
N PHE A 608 -34.42 1.92 27.15
CA PHE A 608 -35.23 2.76 28.03
C PHE A 608 -35.46 4.15 27.44
N TYR A 609 -36.51 4.80 27.90
CA TYR A 609 -36.69 6.24 27.79
C TYR A 609 -36.80 6.83 29.20
N ASP A 610 -35.96 7.81 29.49
CA ASP A 610 -36.04 8.65 30.69
C ASP A 610 -36.67 9.98 30.32
N ALA A 611 -37.90 10.20 30.76
CA ALA A 611 -38.66 11.41 30.49
C ALA A 611 -38.11 12.65 31.20
N SER A 612 -37.37 12.49 32.30
CA SER A 612 -36.79 13.61 33.05
C SER A 612 -35.59 14.22 32.32
N CYS A 613 -34.84 13.37 31.62
CA CYS A 613 -33.64 13.73 30.88
C CYS A 613 -33.86 13.77 29.36
N ASP A 614 -35.07 13.46 28.87
CA ASP A 614 -35.40 13.31 27.44
C ASP A 614 -34.35 12.46 26.71
N ALA A 615 -34.08 11.27 27.26
CA ALA A 615 -32.96 10.43 26.85
C ALA A 615 -33.41 9.00 26.57
N ILE A 616 -33.02 8.47 25.41
CA ILE A 616 -33.13 7.05 25.10
C ILE A 616 -31.83 6.37 25.51
N VAL A 617 -31.90 5.40 26.42
CA VAL A 617 -30.73 4.72 26.99
C VAL A 617 -30.72 3.26 26.57
N LEU A 618 -29.60 2.85 25.99
CA LEU A 618 -29.30 1.48 25.61
C LEU A 618 -28.27 0.90 26.58
N THR A 619 -28.59 -0.24 27.18
CA THR A 619 -27.69 -0.93 28.11
C THR A 619 -27.47 -2.37 27.67
N PHE A 620 -26.34 -2.96 28.06
CA PHE A 620 -25.98 -4.33 27.76
C PHE A 620 -25.51 -5.10 28.99
N GLU A 621 -25.77 -6.40 28.97
CA GLU A 621 -24.99 -7.41 29.68
C GLU A 621 -23.97 -7.99 28.68
N ASP A 622 -22.68 -7.95 29.01
CA ASP A 622 -21.62 -8.40 28.13
C ASP A 622 -21.38 -9.92 28.21
N ILE A 623 -21.69 -10.58 29.33
CA ILE A 623 -21.53 -12.03 29.46
C ILE A 623 -22.77 -12.77 28.97
N ARG A 624 -22.57 -13.83 28.19
CA ARG A 624 -23.68 -14.62 27.66
C ARG A 624 -24.53 -15.27 28.76
N ILE A 625 -25.84 -14.96 28.82
CA ILE A 625 -26.82 -15.65 29.67
C ILE A 625 -26.80 -17.16 29.40
N PRO A 626 -26.74 -18.03 30.43
CA PRO A 626 -26.95 -17.76 31.86
C PRO A 626 -25.68 -17.45 32.66
N GLY A 627 -24.57 -17.03 32.04
CA GLY A 627 -23.44 -16.44 32.76
C GLY A 627 -23.76 -15.05 33.34
N GLY A 628 -22.72 -14.31 33.69
CA GLY A 628 -22.81 -12.93 34.17
C GLY A 628 -23.45 -12.81 35.55
N ASP A 629 -23.54 -11.57 36.02
CA ASP A 629 -24.37 -11.19 37.16
C ASP A 629 -25.75 -10.66 36.74
N ARG A 630 -25.91 -10.33 35.44
CA ARG A 630 -27.20 -10.09 34.78
C ARG A 630 -27.85 -8.79 35.23
N ASP A 631 -27.04 -7.78 35.52
CA ASP A 631 -27.51 -6.46 35.89
C ASP A 631 -27.73 -5.53 34.68
N TYR A 632 -27.19 -5.89 33.51
CA TYR A 632 -27.33 -5.14 32.25
C TYR A 632 -26.76 -3.71 32.32
N ASN A 633 -25.72 -3.47 33.13
CA ASN A 633 -25.07 -2.17 33.22
C ASN A 633 -23.61 -2.15 32.69
N ASP A 634 -23.13 -3.27 32.14
CA ASP A 634 -21.74 -3.46 31.67
C ASP A 634 -21.29 -2.40 30.65
N CYS A 635 -22.18 -2.01 29.74
CA CYS A 635 -21.95 -0.94 28.79
C CYS A 635 -23.23 -0.11 28.63
N ILE A 636 -23.12 1.21 28.77
CA ILE A 636 -24.26 2.14 28.77
C ILE A 636 -24.04 3.22 27.71
N PHE A 637 -25.05 3.38 26.85
CA PHE A 637 -25.04 4.37 25.77
C PHE A 637 -26.36 5.14 25.74
N LYS A 638 -26.31 6.39 25.30
CA LYS A 638 -27.50 7.17 24.95
C LYS A 638 -27.61 7.23 23.43
N ILE A 639 -28.82 7.02 22.91
CA ILE A 639 -29.13 7.16 21.49
C ILE A 639 -29.94 8.44 21.29
N ILE A 640 -29.47 9.32 20.42
CA ILE A 640 -30.19 10.54 20.04
C ILE A 640 -30.84 10.29 18.68
N VAL A 641 -32.14 10.57 18.58
CA VAL A 641 -32.90 10.55 17.33
C VAL A 641 -33.30 11.99 17.01
N ASP A 642 -32.88 12.50 15.87
CA ASP A 642 -33.21 13.86 15.43
C ASP A 642 -33.99 13.83 14.10
N PRO A 643 -35.24 14.33 14.06
CA PRO A 643 -35.98 14.92 15.17
C PRO A 643 -36.47 13.87 16.18
N PRO A 644 -36.65 14.22 17.47
CA PRO A 644 -37.12 13.28 18.50
C PRO A 644 -38.54 12.76 18.22
N THR A 645 -39.33 13.48 17.43
CA THR A 645 -40.66 13.05 16.96
C THR A 645 -40.62 11.90 15.95
N ALA A 646 -39.44 11.50 15.48
CA ALA A 646 -39.28 10.38 14.56
C ALA A 646 -39.35 9.00 15.25
N ILE A 647 -39.50 8.96 16.58
CA ILE A 647 -39.72 7.73 17.36
C ILE A 647 -40.91 7.90 18.31
N ASP A 648 -41.69 6.84 18.49
CA ASP A 648 -42.68 6.75 19.56
C ASP A 648 -42.05 6.17 20.83
N VAL A 649 -41.57 7.05 21.72
CA VAL A 649 -40.90 6.68 22.97
C VAL A 649 -41.83 6.02 24.00
N SER A 650 -43.16 6.13 23.83
CA SER A 650 -44.13 5.49 24.74
C SER A 650 -44.09 3.95 24.65
N GLN A 651 -43.47 3.42 23.60
CA GLN A 651 -43.31 1.99 23.37
C GLN A 651 -42.07 1.39 24.06
N LEU A 652 -41.18 2.23 24.61
CA LEU A 652 -39.94 1.81 25.29
C LEU A 652 -40.17 1.55 26.79
N ASN A 653 -39.24 0.85 27.43
CA ASN A 653 -39.25 0.76 28.89
C ASN A 653 -39.08 2.16 29.49
N GLN A 654 -39.81 2.48 30.55
CA GLN A 654 -39.71 3.77 31.20
C GLN A 654 -38.77 3.64 32.40
N LEU A 655 -37.82 4.58 32.51
CA LEU A 655 -36.85 4.64 33.61
C LEU A 655 -37.42 5.34 34.84
#